data_AF-T1CN45-F1
#
_entry.id   AF-T1CN45-F1
#
_cell.length_a   1.000
_cell.length_b   1.000
_cell.length_c   1.000
_cell.angle_alpha   90.00
_cell.angle_beta   90.00
_cell.angle_gamma   90.00
#
_symmetry.space_group_name_H-M   'P 1'
#
loop_
_entity.id
_entity.type
_entity.pdbx_description
1 polymer ?
#
loop_
_entity_poly.entity_id
_entity_poly.type
_entity_poly.pdbx_seq_one_letter_code
_entity_poly.pdbx_strand_id
1 'polypeptide(L)'
;MDFQNLALKKQKRRRLWLGGGASVIVIAALAIGIARLGPALPTAHRANLWIGTVQRGDLTIHVRADGVLVPKLSRWIAAASGAEVDHILVRPGATVTPDTVLMRLSNPEVQDRLASAQSAVAEAEADLAAKRTSLQSQLLDERAALAAARAAYASAKIKVDADATVAAKGIIPMVQYKQSLIALKQLGYREQIEQQRVAVFGGNIRAQLAAVQAALQQQRSNLALRQRQVAALTVRAGLAGVVQEIPVQEGQQVAPGANLARVADTRSLMARLQVPEVQAKDVALAMPVSVDTHDGLIDGTVTRIDPAVHEGSVRIEVGSARQAAARRAARSVGRGPHPRDAPAQRAVGGAPGAGAVRRHDLAVPPRPEWRHRHARAGASGRGVDRSRRNTGWPRRWRSGDPVRHQRLGQIQPHSHSMIRRFPTPQEHAMTTAASVITLSDVRKVFQTDEVETHALSDVHLDIRKGEFVCITGPSGCGKTTLLSILGLLDAPSAGSYELNGHAVATLGLRQRARLRNAEIGFIFQAFNLIGDLTVEENVELPLTYRSGIGRAERRRRVQEALEQVGMAHRLRHYPAQLSGGQQQRVAVARALVGQPAILLADEPTGNLDSRNGDAVMQLLTELHRKGSTICMVTHDARYAALA
;
A
#
# COMPACT_ATOMS: atom_id res chain seq x y z
N MET A 1 -93.50 -50.18 74.00
CA MET A 1 -92.38 -49.47 74.66
C MET A 1 -91.87 -48.37 73.74
N ASP A 2 -91.29 -47.33 74.32
CA ASP A 2 -90.39 -46.32 73.72
C ASP A 2 -90.91 -45.32 72.66
N PHE A 3 -91.81 -44.47 73.15
CA PHE A 3 -91.75 -43.00 73.06
C PHE A 3 -90.93 -42.31 71.93
N GLN A 4 -91.67 -41.95 70.88
CA GLN A 4 -91.77 -40.61 70.26
C GLN A 4 -90.53 -39.80 69.79
N ASN A 5 -90.65 -39.31 68.55
CA ASN A 5 -90.11 -38.05 68.00
C ASN A 5 -88.67 -37.97 67.44
N LEU A 6 -88.35 -38.86 66.49
CA LEU A 6 -87.25 -38.68 65.53
C LEU A 6 -87.42 -37.49 64.55
N ALA A 7 -88.61 -36.89 64.43
CA ALA A 7 -88.90 -35.82 63.47
C ALA A 7 -88.23 -34.47 63.80
N LEU A 8 -88.20 -34.06 65.08
CA LEU A 8 -87.71 -32.74 65.49
C LEU A 8 -86.18 -32.58 65.38
N LYS A 9 -85.41 -33.68 65.44
CA LYS A 9 -83.94 -33.65 65.30
C LYS A 9 -83.47 -33.30 63.88
N LYS A 10 -84.19 -33.70 62.83
CA LYS A 10 -83.84 -33.36 61.43
C LYS A 10 -84.09 -31.88 61.11
N GLN A 11 -85.16 -31.29 61.63
CA GLN A 11 -85.53 -29.90 61.31
C GLN A 11 -84.63 -28.87 62.00
N LYS A 12 -84.21 -29.11 63.26
CA LYS A 12 -83.21 -28.26 63.96
C LYS A 12 -81.85 -28.28 63.25
N ARG A 13 -81.34 -29.45 62.82
CA ARG A 13 -80.08 -29.53 62.06
C ARG A 13 -80.16 -28.77 60.73
N ARG A 14 -81.26 -28.86 59.98
CA ARG A 14 -81.40 -28.17 58.68
C ARG A 14 -81.38 -26.64 58.81
N ARG A 15 -81.99 -26.06 59.86
CA ARG A 15 -81.91 -24.61 60.13
C ARG A 15 -80.51 -24.15 60.56
N LEU A 16 -79.79 -24.95 61.34
CA LEU A 16 -78.40 -24.68 61.72
C LEU A 16 -77.44 -24.68 60.52
N TRP A 17 -77.58 -25.65 59.59
CA TRP A 17 -76.78 -25.68 58.37
C TRP A 17 -77.10 -24.54 57.39
N LEU A 18 -78.37 -24.14 57.26
CA LEU A 18 -78.77 -22.99 56.45
C LEU A 18 -78.29 -21.65 57.04
N GLY A 19 -78.39 -21.47 58.36
CA GLY A 19 -77.86 -20.28 59.04
C GLY A 19 -76.34 -20.19 58.98
N GLY A 20 -75.63 -21.30 59.22
CA GLY A 20 -74.17 -21.36 59.09
C GLY A 20 -73.69 -21.06 57.66
N GLY A 21 -74.35 -21.65 56.66
CA GLY A 21 -74.03 -21.40 55.25
C GLY A 21 -74.23 -19.94 54.84
N ALA A 22 -75.35 -19.31 55.25
CA ALA A 22 -75.60 -17.89 54.98
C ALA A 22 -74.54 -16.99 55.63
N SER A 23 -74.15 -17.25 56.89
CA SER A 23 -73.10 -16.49 57.58
C SER A 23 -71.74 -16.60 56.89
N VAL A 24 -71.36 -17.81 56.45
CA VAL A 24 -70.10 -18.03 55.71
C VAL A 24 -70.11 -17.31 54.36
N ILE A 25 -71.23 -17.29 53.63
CA ILE A 25 -71.36 -16.57 52.36
C ILE A 25 -71.24 -15.05 52.57
N VAL A 26 -71.86 -14.49 53.61
CA VAL A 26 -71.74 -13.06 53.93
C VAL A 26 -70.30 -12.69 54.31
N ILE A 27 -69.63 -13.51 55.13
CA ILE A 27 -68.23 -13.29 55.51
C ILE A 27 -67.30 -13.39 54.29
N ALA A 28 -67.52 -14.37 53.40
CA ALA A 28 -66.75 -14.50 52.16
C ALA A 28 -66.97 -13.31 51.21
N ALA A 29 -68.21 -12.84 51.05
CA ALA A 29 -68.53 -11.66 50.25
C ALA A 29 -67.88 -10.38 50.82
N LEU A 30 -67.88 -10.22 52.15
CA LEU A 30 -67.23 -9.10 52.81
C LEU A 30 -65.70 -9.15 52.63
N ALA A 31 -65.10 -10.34 52.79
CA ALA A 31 -63.67 -10.56 52.58
C ALA A 31 -63.24 -10.30 51.12
N ILE A 32 -64.05 -10.70 50.13
CA ILE A 32 -63.82 -10.38 48.70
C ILE A 32 -63.98 -8.88 48.43
N GLY A 33 -64.94 -8.22 49.09
CA GLY A 33 -65.09 -6.76 49.02
C GLY A 33 -63.87 -6.02 49.56
N ILE A 34 -63.35 -6.44 50.72
CA ILE A 34 -62.16 -5.87 51.35
C ILE A 34 -60.89 -6.21 50.53
N ALA A 35 -60.77 -7.40 49.95
CA ALA A 35 -59.64 -7.76 49.09
C ALA A 35 -59.64 -7.04 47.73
N ARG A 36 -60.78 -6.50 47.29
CA ARG A 36 -60.88 -5.62 46.10
C ARG A 36 -60.61 -4.15 46.41
N LEU A 37 -60.61 -3.74 47.68
CA LEU A 37 -60.08 -2.44 48.08
C LEU A 37 -58.56 -2.54 48.08
N GLY A 38 -57.93 -1.92 47.09
CA GLY A 38 -56.46 -1.83 47.01
C GLY A 38 -55.88 -1.18 48.27
N PRO A 39 -54.59 -1.41 48.57
CA PRO A 39 -53.95 -0.85 49.76
C PRO A 39 -54.12 0.67 49.81
N ALA A 40 -54.44 1.20 50.99
CA ALA A 40 -54.70 2.62 51.18
C ALA A 40 -53.49 3.43 50.68
N LEU A 41 -53.73 4.31 49.71
CA LEU A 41 -52.71 5.21 49.18
C LEU A 41 -52.19 6.10 50.32
N PRO A 42 -50.86 6.29 50.46
CA PRO A 42 -50.29 7.07 51.54
C PRO A 42 -50.77 8.53 51.47
N THR A 43 -51.57 8.94 52.47
CA THR A 43 -52.15 10.28 52.54
C THR A 43 -51.17 11.26 53.19
N ALA A 44 -50.59 12.17 52.39
CA ALA A 44 -49.80 13.27 52.89
C ALA A 44 -50.65 14.55 53.07
N HIS A 45 -50.50 15.24 54.20
CA HIS A 45 -51.15 16.54 54.40
C HIS A 45 -50.58 17.58 53.41
N ARG A 46 -51.45 18.26 52.67
CA ARG A 46 -51.07 19.20 51.60
C ARG A 46 -50.18 20.37 52.08
N ALA A 47 -50.25 20.73 53.37
CA ALA A 47 -49.39 21.74 53.98
C ALA A 47 -47.91 21.28 54.14
N ASN A 48 -47.66 19.97 54.16
CA ASN A 48 -46.32 19.39 54.27
C ASN A 48 -45.74 18.98 52.90
N LEU A 49 -46.49 19.22 51.80
CA LEU A 49 -46.05 18.92 50.44
C LEU A 49 -45.47 20.18 49.79
N TRP A 50 -44.17 20.19 49.55
CA TRP A 50 -43.52 21.23 48.75
C TRP A 50 -43.80 20.99 47.25
N ILE A 51 -44.98 21.40 46.80
CA ILE A 51 -45.42 21.23 45.41
C ILE A 51 -44.88 22.41 44.57
N GLY A 52 -43.69 22.24 43.99
CA GLY A 52 -43.14 23.15 42.98
C GLY A 52 -43.58 22.77 41.56
N THR A 53 -43.81 23.76 40.70
CA THR A 53 -43.94 23.54 39.26
C THR A 53 -42.55 23.30 38.65
N VAL A 54 -42.29 22.09 38.14
CA VAL A 54 -41.04 21.77 37.45
C VAL A 54 -41.00 22.54 36.13
N GLN A 55 -40.13 23.54 36.04
CA GLN A 55 -39.82 24.21 34.77
C GLN A 55 -38.87 23.31 33.97
N ARG A 56 -39.18 23.06 32.70
CA ARG A 56 -38.22 22.45 31.77
C ARG A 56 -37.20 23.52 31.38
N GLY A 57 -35.94 23.24 31.67
CA GLY A 57 -34.78 24.03 31.26
C GLY A 57 -33.58 23.09 31.12
N ASP A 58 -32.44 23.65 30.69
CA ASP A 58 -31.25 22.87 30.40
C ASP A 58 -30.59 22.35 31.69
N LEU A 59 -30.43 21.02 31.79
CA LEU A 59 -29.76 20.36 32.91
C LEU A 59 -28.29 20.12 32.55
N THR A 60 -27.41 21.06 32.87
CA THR A 60 -25.97 20.94 32.62
C THR A 60 -25.27 20.14 33.72
N ILE A 61 -24.76 18.95 33.38
CA ILE A 61 -23.90 18.15 34.25
C ILE A 61 -22.44 18.55 34.01
N HIS A 62 -21.72 18.94 35.07
CA HIS A 62 -20.29 19.24 35.00
C HIS A 62 -19.46 18.10 35.58
N VAL A 63 -18.75 17.38 34.70
CA VAL A 63 -17.72 16.41 35.09
C VAL A 63 -16.42 17.17 35.39
N ARG A 64 -15.75 16.82 36.50
CA ARG A 64 -14.46 17.42 36.90
C ARG A 64 -13.41 16.32 37.02
N ALA A 65 -12.20 16.62 36.53
CA ALA A 65 -11.11 15.65 36.47
C ALA A 65 -9.76 16.37 36.44
N ASP A 66 -8.78 15.80 37.13
CA ASP A 66 -7.40 16.26 37.11
C ASP A 66 -6.66 15.70 35.88
N GLY A 67 -5.55 16.34 35.50
CA GLY A 67 -4.80 15.89 34.34
C GLY A 67 -3.48 16.63 34.12
N VAL A 68 -2.79 16.24 33.05
CA VAL A 68 -1.48 16.79 32.67
C VAL A 68 -1.46 17.20 31.20
N LEU A 69 -0.79 18.31 30.90
CA LEU A 69 -0.49 18.70 29.53
C LEU A 69 0.63 17.82 28.97
N VAL A 70 0.39 17.18 27.83
CA VAL A 70 1.37 16.35 27.14
C VAL A 70 1.50 16.78 25.67
N PRO A 71 2.70 16.73 25.07
CA PRO A 71 2.86 16.98 23.64
C PRO A 71 2.05 16.01 22.79
N LYS A 72 1.33 16.53 21.79
CA LYS A 72 0.53 15.75 20.85
C LYS A 72 1.39 14.83 19.96
N LEU A 73 2.64 15.22 19.74
CA LEU A 73 3.62 14.45 18.99
C LEU A 73 4.93 14.34 19.78
N SER A 74 5.23 13.15 20.27
CA SER A 74 6.54 12.77 20.81
C SER A 74 7.07 11.54 20.11
N ARG A 75 8.32 11.57 19.67
CA ARG A 75 8.95 10.48 18.91
C ARG A 75 10.21 10.00 19.63
N TRP A 76 10.30 8.70 19.81
CA TRP A 76 11.55 8.02 20.10
C TRP A 76 12.42 7.92 18.85
N ILE A 77 13.65 8.39 18.98
CA ILE A 77 14.72 8.25 18.00
C ILE A 77 15.52 7.03 18.41
N ALA A 78 15.52 6.00 17.56
CA ALA A 78 16.15 4.71 17.82
C ALA A 78 17.41 4.52 16.98
N ALA A 79 18.34 3.72 17.48
CA ALA A 79 19.56 3.33 16.76
C ALA A 79 19.22 2.54 15.49
N ALA A 80 19.70 2.96 14.32
CA ALA A 80 19.46 2.23 13.07
C ALA A 80 20.29 0.93 12.94
N SER A 81 21.42 0.87 13.65
CA SER A 81 22.35 -0.26 13.70
C SER A 81 23.02 -0.29 15.08
N GLY A 82 23.61 -1.43 15.45
CA GLY A 82 24.43 -1.51 16.65
C GLY A 82 25.66 -0.62 16.52
N ALA A 83 26.00 0.13 17.57
CA ALA A 83 27.09 1.08 17.59
C ALA A 83 27.47 1.45 19.04
N GLU A 84 28.56 2.16 19.22
CA GLU A 84 28.92 2.80 20.48
C GLU A 84 28.54 4.29 20.45
N VAL A 85 28.11 4.87 21.57
CA VAL A 85 27.82 6.30 21.67
C VAL A 85 29.12 7.07 21.82
N ASP A 86 29.54 7.77 20.76
CA ASP A 86 30.78 8.54 20.71
C ASP A 86 30.64 9.84 21.52
N HIS A 87 29.70 10.71 21.14
CA HIS A 87 29.47 11.99 21.80
C HIS A 87 27.99 12.41 21.79
N ILE A 88 27.50 12.94 22.91
CA ILE A 88 26.16 13.51 23.07
C ILE A 88 26.26 15.04 22.97
N LEU A 89 25.80 15.59 21.85
CA LEU A 89 25.93 17.01 21.51
C LEU A 89 24.83 17.89 22.12
N VAL A 90 23.69 17.30 22.49
CA VAL A 90 22.51 18.01 22.96
C VAL A 90 22.04 17.44 24.29
N ARG A 91 21.76 18.30 25.27
CA ARG A 91 21.24 17.91 26.59
C ARG A 91 19.70 17.89 26.62
N PRO A 92 19.06 17.08 27.49
CA PRO A 92 17.63 17.20 27.78
C PRO A 92 17.24 18.63 28.14
N GLY A 93 16.04 19.05 27.73
CA GLY A 93 15.53 20.42 27.85
C GLY A 93 15.91 21.36 26.70
N ALA A 94 16.88 21.00 25.84
CA ALA A 94 17.26 21.82 24.70
C ALA A 94 16.20 21.80 23.58
N THR A 95 15.99 22.96 22.94
CA THR A 95 15.13 23.09 21.75
C THR A 95 15.92 22.73 20.49
N VAL A 96 15.33 21.93 19.60
CA VAL A 96 15.98 21.35 18.42
C VAL A 96 15.13 21.50 17.16
N THR A 97 15.79 21.58 16.01
CA THR A 97 15.18 21.49 14.67
C THR A 97 15.34 20.06 14.10
N PRO A 98 14.58 19.65 13.07
CA PRO A 98 14.64 18.28 12.56
C PRO A 98 16.05 17.82 12.15
N ASP A 99 16.86 18.73 11.60
CA ASP A 99 18.23 18.45 11.16
C ASP A 99 19.29 18.55 12.26
N THR A 100 18.92 19.03 13.46
CA THR A 100 19.85 19.16 14.59
C THR A 100 20.39 17.78 14.98
N VAL A 101 21.71 17.64 15.01
CA VAL A 101 22.40 16.42 15.45
C VAL A 101 22.35 16.35 16.96
N LEU A 102 21.76 15.28 17.50
CA LEU A 102 21.64 15.04 18.93
C LEU A 102 22.90 14.38 19.50
N MET A 103 23.44 13.40 18.77
CA MET A 103 24.61 12.62 19.16
C MET A 103 25.28 12.00 17.93
N ARG A 104 26.53 11.56 18.10
CA ARG A 104 27.27 10.75 17.13
C ARG A 104 27.47 9.35 17.71
N LEU A 105 27.41 8.36 16.83
CA LEU A 105 27.69 6.97 17.12
C LEU A 105 28.95 6.55 16.33
N SER A 106 29.73 5.63 16.89
CA SER A 106 30.88 5.01 16.22
C SER A 106 30.63 3.53 15.97
N ASN A 107 31.00 3.07 14.77
CA ASN A 107 31.06 1.64 14.44
C ASN A 107 32.09 1.46 13.31
N PRO A 108 33.32 0.99 13.61
CA PRO A 108 34.37 0.77 12.60
C PRO A 108 33.93 -0.17 11.48
N GLU A 109 33.24 -1.27 11.79
CA GLU A 109 32.79 -2.24 10.77
C GLU A 109 31.87 -1.60 9.72
N VAL A 110 31.04 -0.63 10.10
CA VAL A 110 30.14 0.07 9.16
C VAL A 110 30.92 1.01 8.24
N GLN A 111 32.04 1.56 8.72
CA GLN A 111 32.97 2.36 7.91
C GLN A 111 33.79 1.45 6.96
N ASP A 112 34.32 0.33 7.45
CA ASP A 112 35.06 -0.65 6.63
C ASP A 112 34.18 -1.25 5.52
N ARG A 113 32.91 -1.53 5.82
CA ARG A 113 31.90 -1.96 4.83
C ARG A 113 31.61 -0.88 3.79
N LEU A 114 31.64 0.40 4.15
CA LEU A 114 31.52 1.50 3.18
C LEU A 114 32.74 1.57 2.26
N ALA A 115 33.95 1.54 2.82
CA ALA A 115 35.19 1.55 2.05
C ALA A 115 35.26 0.35 1.07
N SER A 116 34.94 -0.84 1.56
CA SER A 116 34.86 -2.06 0.75
C SER A 116 33.84 -1.93 -0.39
N ALA A 117 32.67 -1.33 -0.14
CA ALA A 117 31.66 -1.10 -1.17
C ALA A 117 32.05 -0.01 -2.19
N GLN A 118 32.86 0.98 -1.79
CA GLN A 118 33.43 1.96 -2.71
C GLN A 118 34.43 1.29 -3.66
N SER A 119 35.34 0.46 -3.13
CA SER A 119 36.29 -0.32 -3.93
C SER A 119 35.58 -1.26 -4.92
N ALA A 120 34.53 -1.96 -4.48
CA ALA A 120 33.75 -2.84 -5.37
C ALA A 120 33.01 -2.11 -6.50
N VAL A 121 32.63 -0.84 -6.31
CA VAL A 121 32.11 0.00 -7.40
C VAL A 121 33.23 0.40 -8.36
N ALA A 122 34.39 0.82 -7.85
CA ALA A 122 35.53 1.19 -8.70
C ALA A 122 36.03 0.00 -9.54
N GLU A 123 36.07 -1.21 -8.98
CA GLU A 123 36.36 -2.46 -9.67
C GLU A 123 35.36 -2.73 -10.80
N ALA A 124 34.05 -2.66 -10.51
CA ALA A 124 33.00 -2.87 -11.52
C ALA A 124 33.00 -1.79 -12.62
N GLU A 125 33.45 -0.56 -12.34
CA GLU A 125 33.65 0.49 -13.35
C GLU A 125 34.87 0.21 -14.24
N ALA A 126 35.96 -0.29 -13.66
CA ALA A 126 37.14 -0.74 -14.40
C ALA A 126 36.82 -1.94 -15.32
N ASP A 127 36.07 -2.93 -14.82
CA ASP A 127 35.59 -4.07 -15.61
C ASP A 127 34.71 -3.64 -16.79
N LEU A 128 33.80 -2.70 -16.58
CA LEU A 128 32.96 -2.16 -17.65
C LEU A 128 33.81 -1.45 -18.72
N ALA A 129 34.83 -0.68 -18.31
CA ALA A 129 35.76 -0.03 -19.22
C ALA A 129 36.60 -1.05 -20.01
N ALA A 130 37.19 -2.03 -19.33
CA ALA A 130 37.99 -3.10 -19.94
C ALA A 130 37.16 -3.93 -20.94
N LYS A 131 35.95 -4.35 -20.54
CA LYS A 131 35.05 -5.11 -21.40
C LYS A 131 34.60 -4.30 -22.62
N ARG A 132 34.32 -3.00 -22.46
CA ARG A 132 33.99 -2.10 -23.57
C ARG A 132 35.13 -1.98 -24.57
N THR A 133 36.36 -1.79 -24.10
CA THR A 133 37.55 -1.71 -24.96
C THR A 133 37.80 -3.03 -25.70
N SER A 134 37.68 -4.17 -25.02
CA SER A 134 37.81 -5.50 -25.62
C SER A 134 36.77 -5.74 -26.73
N LEU A 135 35.48 -5.44 -26.48
CA LEU A 135 34.41 -5.57 -27.47
C LEU A 135 34.57 -4.58 -28.64
N GLN A 136 35.14 -3.40 -28.40
CA GLN A 136 35.45 -2.43 -29.45
C GLN A 136 36.59 -2.92 -30.36
N SER A 137 37.64 -3.54 -29.82
CA SER A 137 38.70 -4.18 -30.62
C SER A 137 38.12 -5.28 -31.52
N GLN A 138 37.36 -6.21 -30.94
CA GLN A 138 36.73 -7.31 -31.69
C GLN A 138 35.80 -6.81 -32.80
N LEU A 139 35.07 -5.72 -32.58
CA LEU A 139 34.24 -5.10 -33.61
C LEU A 139 35.06 -4.48 -34.77
N LEU A 140 36.27 -3.98 -34.49
CA LEU A 140 37.17 -3.49 -35.52
C LEU A 140 37.74 -4.64 -36.36
N ASP A 141 38.09 -5.77 -35.74
CA ASP A 141 38.56 -6.98 -36.44
C ASP A 141 37.48 -7.53 -37.38
N GLU A 142 36.24 -7.67 -36.91
CA GLU A 142 35.07 -8.08 -37.71
C GLU A 142 34.80 -7.10 -38.87
N ARG A 143 34.97 -5.79 -38.66
CA ARG A 143 34.84 -4.78 -39.73
C ARG A 143 35.98 -4.85 -40.74
N ALA A 144 37.20 -5.16 -40.32
CA ALA A 144 38.33 -5.36 -41.21
C ALA A 144 38.13 -6.60 -42.11
N ALA A 145 37.59 -7.70 -41.55
CA ALA A 145 37.22 -8.89 -42.31
C ALA A 145 36.16 -8.59 -43.40
N LEU A 146 35.10 -7.83 -43.06
CA LEU A 146 34.11 -7.37 -44.03
C LEU A 146 34.72 -6.44 -45.09
N ALA A 147 35.60 -5.52 -44.71
CA ALA A 147 36.28 -4.63 -45.66
C ALA A 147 37.14 -5.41 -46.66
N ALA A 148 37.88 -6.42 -46.20
CA ALA A 148 38.66 -7.31 -47.06
C ALA A 148 37.76 -8.13 -48.02
N ALA A 149 36.64 -8.68 -47.52
CA ALA A 149 35.67 -9.39 -48.36
C ALA A 149 35.07 -8.48 -49.45
N ARG A 150 34.73 -7.24 -49.10
CA ARG A 150 34.25 -6.21 -50.03
C ARG A 150 35.26 -5.85 -51.10
N ALA A 151 36.51 -5.62 -50.72
CA ALA A 151 37.59 -5.33 -51.66
C ALA A 151 37.80 -6.48 -52.66
N ALA A 152 37.78 -7.73 -52.18
CA ALA A 152 37.88 -8.92 -53.04
C ALA A 152 36.70 -9.04 -54.02
N TYR A 153 35.45 -8.83 -53.54
CA TYR A 153 34.27 -8.84 -54.40
C TYR A 153 34.30 -7.73 -55.47
N ALA A 154 34.67 -6.50 -55.08
CA ALA A 154 34.78 -5.37 -56.01
C ALA A 154 35.83 -5.61 -57.09
N SER A 155 37.01 -6.13 -56.73
CA SER A 155 38.07 -6.50 -57.67
C SER A 155 37.62 -7.60 -58.65
N ALA A 156 36.96 -8.65 -58.14
CA ALA A 156 36.40 -9.72 -58.96
C ALA A 156 35.29 -9.22 -59.90
N LYS A 157 34.50 -8.21 -59.49
CA LYS A 157 33.47 -7.62 -60.33
C LYS A 157 34.09 -6.90 -61.53
N ILE A 158 35.08 -6.03 -61.28
CA ILE A 158 35.82 -5.34 -62.34
C ILE A 158 36.46 -6.35 -63.31
N LYS A 159 37.00 -7.46 -62.80
CA LYS A 159 37.52 -8.54 -63.64
C LYS A 159 36.45 -9.20 -64.51
N VAL A 160 35.27 -9.50 -63.97
CA VAL A 160 34.15 -10.07 -64.76
C VAL A 160 33.66 -9.09 -65.81
N ASP A 161 33.57 -7.80 -65.50
CA ASP A 161 33.16 -6.76 -66.44
C ASP A 161 34.19 -6.63 -67.59
N ALA A 162 35.49 -6.70 -67.28
CA ALA A 162 36.56 -6.76 -68.28
C ALA A 162 36.48 -8.04 -69.13
N ASP A 163 36.45 -9.22 -68.50
CA ASP A 163 36.35 -10.53 -69.16
C ASP A 163 35.11 -10.59 -70.09
N ALA A 164 33.99 -9.97 -69.71
CA ALA A 164 32.78 -9.90 -70.54
C ALA A 164 33.03 -9.15 -71.86
N THR A 165 33.70 -7.99 -71.82
CA THR A 165 34.01 -7.21 -73.03
C THR A 165 35.02 -7.91 -73.96
N VAL A 166 35.92 -8.71 -73.39
CA VAL A 166 36.95 -9.47 -74.11
C VAL A 166 36.36 -10.75 -74.71
N ALA A 167 35.47 -11.44 -73.99
CA ALA A 167 34.72 -12.60 -74.47
C ALA A 167 33.75 -12.23 -75.60
N ALA A 168 33.06 -11.08 -75.51
CA ALA A 168 32.18 -10.57 -76.56
C ALA A 168 32.91 -10.30 -77.90
N LYS A 169 34.23 -10.05 -77.85
CA LYS A 169 35.11 -9.90 -79.02
C LYS A 169 35.75 -11.22 -79.50
N GLY A 170 35.41 -12.35 -78.87
CA GLY A 170 35.97 -13.67 -79.19
C GLY A 170 37.43 -13.90 -78.74
N ILE A 171 38.00 -13.00 -77.92
CA ILE A 171 39.43 -13.03 -77.56
C ILE A 171 39.72 -14.08 -76.46
N ILE A 172 38.76 -14.34 -75.56
CA ILE A 172 38.88 -15.39 -74.53
C ILE A 172 37.78 -16.46 -74.67
N PRO A 173 38.03 -17.73 -74.30
CA PRO A 173 37.02 -18.78 -74.33
C PRO A 173 35.85 -18.51 -73.37
N MET A 174 34.63 -18.81 -73.79
CA MET A 174 33.41 -18.66 -72.96
C MET A 174 33.47 -19.45 -71.63
N VAL A 175 34.29 -20.50 -71.55
CA VAL A 175 34.52 -21.25 -70.30
C VAL A 175 35.25 -20.40 -69.26
N GLN A 176 36.23 -19.59 -69.68
CA GLN A 176 37.00 -18.70 -68.80
C GLN A 176 36.13 -17.59 -68.22
N TYR A 177 35.26 -16.99 -69.05
CA TYR A 177 34.25 -16.03 -68.58
C TYR A 177 33.24 -16.65 -67.60
N LYS A 178 32.79 -17.88 -67.85
CA LYS A 178 31.93 -18.63 -66.90
C LYS A 178 32.65 -18.90 -65.57
N GLN A 179 33.96 -19.16 -65.58
CA GLN A 179 34.76 -19.35 -64.36
C GLN A 179 34.86 -18.04 -63.54
N SER A 180 35.13 -16.89 -64.17
CA SER A 180 35.18 -15.62 -63.43
C SER A 180 33.81 -15.20 -62.88
N LEU A 181 32.72 -15.47 -63.61
CA LEU A 181 31.34 -15.33 -63.08
C LEU A 181 31.07 -16.21 -61.84
N ILE A 182 31.58 -17.44 -61.79
CA ILE A 182 31.44 -18.33 -60.62
C ILE A 182 32.24 -17.77 -59.43
N ALA A 183 33.47 -17.34 -59.67
CA ALA A 183 34.31 -16.73 -58.63
C ALA A 183 33.67 -15.45 -58.05
N LEU A 184 33.08 -14.60 -58.88
CA LEU A 184 32.34 -13.42 -58.45
C LEU A 184 31.14 -13.79 -57.55
N LYS A 185 30.36 -14.82 -57.92
CA LYS A 185 29.24 -15.29 -57.09
C LYS A 185 29.71 -15.83 -55.74
N GLN A 186 30.80 -16.60 -55.71
CA GLN A 186 31.38 -17.12 -54.47
C GLN A 186 31.84 -15.98 -53.54
N LEU A 187 32.51 -14.96 -54.08
CA LEU A 187 32.93 -13.79 -53.31
C LEU A 187 31.75 -12.94 -52.85
N GLY A 188 30.67 -12.83 -53.64
CA GLY A 188 29.44 -12.14 -53.23
C GLY A 188 28.75 -12.80 -52.05
N TYR A 189 28.68 -14.14 -52.01
CA TYR A 189 28.20 -14.86 -50.83
C TYR A 189 29.11 -14.65 -49.61
N ARG A 190 30.43 -14.62 -49.80
CA ARG A 190 31.38 -14.31 -48.72
C ARG A 190 31.15 -12.91 -48.13
N GLU A 191 30.98 -11.90 -48.97
CA GLU A 191 30.67 -10.54 -48.51
C GLU A 191 29.38 -10.50 -47.69
N GLN A 192 28.31 -11.15 -48.16
CA GLN A 192 27.03 -11.22 -47.47
C GLN A 192 27.14 -11.90 -46.10
N ILE A 193 27.92 -12.97 -45.98
CA ILE A 193 28.16 -13.68 -44.72
C ILE A 193 28.91 -12.78 -43.72
N GLU A 194 29.99 -12.12 -44.13
CA GLU A 194 30.72 -11.20 -43.26
C GLU A 194 29.87 -9.98 -42.86
N GLN A 195 29.02 -9.48 -43.76
CA GLN A 195 28.09 -8.40 -43.45
C GLN A 195 27.04 -8.82 -42.41
N GLN A 196 26.54 -10.06 -42.49
CA GLN A 196 25.64 -10.63 -41.48
C GLN A 196 26.37 -10.86 -40.15
N ARG A 197 27.62 -11.32 -40.15
CA ARG A 197 28.43 -11.52 -38.94
C ARG A 197 28.60 -10.21 -38.17
N VAL A 198 29.04 -9.14 -38.83
CA VAL A 198 29.17 -7.79 -38.22
C VAL A 198 27.84 -7.30 -37.65
N ALA A 199 26.72 -7.51 -38.36
CA ALA A 199 25.40 -7.08 -37.91
C ALA A 199 24.92 -7.84 -36.65
N VAL A 200 25.10 -9.16 -36.61
CA VAL A 200 24.78 -10.01 -35.45
C VAL A 200 25.69 -9.69 -34.26
N PHE A 201 26.98 -9.44 -34.51
CA PHE A 201 27.95 -9.08 -33.46
C PHE A 201 27.56 -7.79 -32.73
N GLY A 202 27.05 -6.77 -33.44
CA GLY A 202 26.49 -5.56 -32.82
C GLY A 202 25.25 -5.78 -31.94
N GLY A 203 24.53 -6.89 -32.11
CA GLY A 203 23.51 -7.35 -31.17
C GLY A 203 24.14 -7.96 -29.89
N ASN A 204 25.14 -8.82 -30.07
CA ASN A 204 25.85 -9.49 -28.99
C ASN A 204 26.59 -8.49 -28.06
N ILE A 205 27.28 -7.48 -28.63
CA ILE A 205 27.92 -6.39 -27.86
C ILE A 205 26.93 -5.74 -26.90
N ARG A 206 25.72 -5.41 -27.36
CA ARG A 206 24.69 -4.75 -26.52
C ARG A 206 24.24 -5.65 -25.38
N ALA A 207 24.06 -6.95 -25.62
CA ALA A 207 23.70 -7.90 -24.58
C ALA A 207 24.82 -8.06 -23.52
N GLN A 208 26.09 -8.16 -23.95
CA GLN A 208 27.23 -8.27 -23.03
C GLN A 208 27.45 -6.98 -22.21
N LEU A 209 27.36 -5.81 -22.85
CA LEU A 209 27.47 -4.53 -22.13
C LEU A 209 26.33 -4.34 -21.13
N ALA A 210 25.09 -4.70 -21.48
CA ALA A 210 23.95 -4.64 -20.56
C ALA A 210 24.15 -5.55 -19.32
N ALA A 211 24.75 -6.73 -19.50
CA ALA A 211 25.05 -7.64 -18.38
C ALA A 211 26.07 -7.03 -17.40
N VAL A 212 27.17 -6.44 -17.90
CA VAL A 212 28.19 -5.80 -17.04
C VAL A 212 27.66 -4.50 -16.42
N GLN A 213 26.85 -3.72 -17.16
CA GLN A 213 26.16 -2.54 -16.62
C GLN A 213 25.19 -2.90 -15.48
N ALA A 214 24.50 -4.04 -15.56
CA ALA A 214 23.64 -4.52 -14.48
C ALA A 214 24.44 -4.88 -13.21
N ALA A 215 25.62 -5.51 -13.37
CA ALA A 215 26.52 -5.79 -12.24
C ALA A 215 27.03 -4.50 -11.57
N LEU A 216 27.45 -3.50 -12.36
CA LEU A 216 27.82 -2.18 -11.84
C LEU A 216 26.66 -1.51 -11.09
N GLN A 217 25.43 -1.57 -11.64
CA GLN A 217 24.25 -1.00 -11.00
C GLN A 217 23.91 -1.70 -9.68
N GLN A 218 24.15 -3.00 -9.57
CA GLN A 218 24.03 -3.76 -8.31
C GLN A 218 25.05 -3.26 -7.27
N GLN A 219 26.32 -3.06 -7.64
CA GLN A 219 27.32 -2.53 -6.70
C GLN A 219 27.01 -1.09 -6.25
N ARG A 220 26.57 -0.22 -7.17
CA ARG A 220 26.12 1.15 -6.82
C ARG A 220 24.93 1.15 -5.85
N SER A 221 24.02 0.18 -5.99
CA SER A 221 22.89 0.01 -5.08
C SER A 221 23.32 -0.45 -3.68
N ASN A 222 24.33 -1.34 -3.59
CA ASN A 222 24.96 -1.74 -2.33
C ASN A 222 25.69 -0.55 -1.67
N LEU A 223 26.47 0.23 -2.42
CA LEU A 223 27.14 1.43 -1.94
C LEU A 223 26.14 2.44 -1.34
N ALA A 224 25.01 2.70 -2.02
CA ALA A 224 23.95 3.57 -1.52
C ALA A 224 23.26 3.04 -0.23
N LEU A 225 23.27 1.73 0.01
CA LEU A 225 22.85 1.16 1.29
C LEU A 225 23.88 1.45 2.39
N ARG A 226 25.19 1.25 2.12
CA ARG A 226 26.26 1.47 3.11
C ARG A 226 26.43 2.95 3.47
N GLN A 227 26.28 3.85 2.49
CA GLN A 227 26.24 5.30 2.73
C GLN A 227 25.11 5.69 3.69
N ARG A 228 23.91 5.10 3.56
CA ARG A 228 22.81 5.34 4.49
C ARG A 228 23.08 4.76 5.88
N GLN A 229 23.76 3.62 5.99
CA GLN A 229 24.17 3.06 7.28
C GLN A 229 25.18 3.97 8.01
N VAL A 230 26.20 4.48 7.32
CA VAL A 230 27.14 5.46 7.89
C VAL A 230 26.44 6.78 8.25
N ALA A 231 25.56 7.29 7.39
CA ALA A 231 24.79 8.51 7.68
C ALA A 231 23.91 8.37 8.93
N ALA A 232 23.37 7.17 9.19
CA ALA A 232 22.55 6.88 10.35
C ALA A 232 23.33 6.80 11.68
N LEU A 233 24.66 6.74 11.65
CA LEU A 233 25.50 6.93 12.84
C LEU A 233 25.45 8.39 13.35
N THR A 234 25.06 9.35 12.51
CA THR A 234 24.79 10.73 12.92
C THR A 234 23.31 10.88 13.28
N VAL A 235 23.00 10.78 14.57
CA VAL A 235 21.62 10.75 15.06
C VAL A 235 21.05 12.18 15.08
N ARG A 236 19.99 12.41 14.29
CA ARG A 236 19.30 13.70 14.18
C ARG A 236 17.95 13.66 14.87
N ALA A 237 17.45 14.82 15.30
CA ALA A 237 16.18 14.95 15.99
C ALA A 237 14.96 14.49 15.16
N GLY A 238 14.99 14.67 13.84
CA GLY A 238 13.93 14.26 12.92
C GLY A 238 12.58 14.98 13.08
N LEU A 239 12.44 15.80 14.12
CA LEU A 239 11.28 16.62 14.48
C LEU A 239 11.76 17.93 15.12
N ALA A 240 10.97 18.98 14.95
CA ALA A 240 11.16 20.23 15.69
C ALA A 240 10.49 20.11 17.06
N GLY A 241 11.18 20.51 18.13
CA GLY A 241 10.64 20.36 19.47
C GLY A 241 11.69 20.50 20.56
N VAL A 242 11.42 19.89 21.72
CA VAL A 242 12.35 19.83 22.86
C VAL A 242 12.76 18.38 23.10
N VAL A 243 14.05 18.17 23.40
CA VAL A 243 14.57 16.86 23.82
C VAL A 243 14.11 16.59 25.26
N GLN A 244 13.29 15.57 25.47
CA GLN A 244 12.75 15.25 26.80
C GLN A 244 13.69 14.37 27.61
N GLU A 245 14.26 13.35 26.98
CA GLU A 245 15.12 12.34 27.64
C GLU A 245 16.12 11.76 26.63
N ILE A 246 17.29 11.39 27.15
CA ILE A 246 18.38 10.68 26.46
C ILE A 246 18.80 9.55 27.41
N PRO A 247 18.26 8.32 27.28
CA PRO A 247 18.50 7.22 28.22
C PRO A 247 19.82 6.47 27.92
N VAL A 248 20.82 7.14 27.33
CA VAL A 248 22.12 6.57 26.95
C VAL A 248 23.28 7.46 27.40
N GLN A 249 24.44 6.85 27.61
CA GLN A 249 25.67 7.52 28.07
C GLN A 249 26.77 7.44 27.00
N GLU A 250 27.74 8.35 27.03
CA GLU A 250 28.94 8.28 26.18
C GLU A 250 29.77 7.03 26.53
N GLY A 251 30.33 6.35 25.53
CA GLY A 251 30.97 5.04 25.64
C GLY A 251 30.03 3.84 25.76
N GLN A 252 28.70 4.05 25.79
CA GLN A 252 27.74 2.95 25.88
C GLN A 252 27.53 2.26 24.52
N GLN A 253 27.58 0.94 24.49
CA GLN A 253 27.15 0.15 23.33
C GLN A 253 25.62 0.04 23.28
N VAL A 254 25.05 0.35 22.12
CA VAL A 254 23.62 0.31 21.84
C VAL A 254 23.31 -0.71 20.74
N ALA A 255 22.23 -1.48 20.92
CA ALA A 255 21.73 -2.43 19.93
C ALA A 255 20.88 -1.74 18.84
N PRO A 256 20.72 -2.34 17.64
CA PRO A 256 19.74 -1.86 16.66
C PRO A 256 18.34 -1.77 17.30
N GLY A 257 17.64 -0.67 17.08
CA GLY A 257 16.32 -0.40 17.66
C GLY A 257 16.33 0.14 19.10
N ALA A 258 17.49 0.25 19.76
CA ALA A 258 17.57 0.84 21.09
C ALA A 258 17.17 2.32 21.08
N ASN A 259 16.39 2.75 22.08
CA ASN A 259 15.96 4.14 22.24
C ASN A 259 17.14 5.03 22.64
N LEU A 260 17.45 6.04 21.81
CA LEU A 260 18.58 6.95 22.02
C LEU A 260 18.16 8.31 22.57
N ALA A 261 17.04 8.85 22.07
CA ALA A 261 16.51 10.13 22.52
C ALA A 261 15.00 10.21 22.27
N ARG A 262 14.30 11.01 23.06
CA ARG A 262 12.89 11.35 22.83
C ARG A 262 12.76 12.84 22.55
N VAL A 263 12.21 13.18 21.39
CA VAL A 263 11.94 14.56 20.98
C VAL A 263 10.44 14.77 20.93
N ALA A 264 9.95 15.87 21.50
CA ALA A 264 8.53 16.18 21.54
C ALA A 264 8.22 17.60 21.06
N ASP A 265 7.19 17.75 20.22
CA ASP A 265 6.79 19.05 19.67
C ASP A 265 5.96 19.83 20.69
N THR A 266 6.61 20.80 21.35
CA THR A 266 5.98 21.66 22.37
C THR A 266 5.00 22.68 21.79
N ARG A 267 4.89 22.82 20.47
CA ARG A 267 3.96 23.76 19.80
C ARG A 267 2.53 23.22 19.72
N SER A 268 2.33 21.92 19.97
CA SER A 268 1.02 21.27 19.99
C SER A 268 0.92 20.41 21.24
N LEU A 269 0.23 20.94 22.25
CA LEU A 269 -0.10 20.22 23.48
C LEU A 269 -1.53 19.69 23.42
N MET A 270 -1.80 18.61 24.14
CA MET A 270 -3.13 18.10 24.47
C MET A 270 -3.21 17.93 26.00
N ALA A 271 -4.40 18.05 26.57
CA ALA A 271 -4.59 17.72 27.98
C ALA A 271 -4.98 16.24 28.11
N ARG A 272 -4.31 15.50 28.99
CA ARG A 272 -4.66 14.13 29.35
C ARG A 272 -5.27 14.13 30.73
N LEU A 273 -6.59 14.00 30.78
CA LEU A 273 -7.41 14.01 31.99
C LEU A 273 -7.65 12.58 32.49
N GLN A 274 -7.84 12.44 33.80
CA GLN A 274 -8.23 11.20 34.47
C GLN A 274 -9.62 11.38 35.07
N VAL A 275 -10.64 10.89 34.37
CA VAL A 275 -12.04 11.01 34.80
C VAL A 275 -12.42 9.77 35.60
N PRO A 276 -12.95 9.88 36.83
CA PRO A 276 -13.43 8.73 37.59
C PRO A 276 -14.46 7.91 36.80
N GLU A 277 -14.35 6.58 36.81
CA GLU A 277 -15.18 5.67 36.00
C GLU A 277 -16.69 5.95 36.12
N VAL A 278 -17.15 6.28 37.33
CA VAL A 278 -18.55 6.60 37.65
C VAL A 278 -19.09 7.81 36.86
N GLN A 279 -18.22 8.77 36.53
CA GLN A 279 -18.54 9.99 35.76
C GLN A 279 -18.18 9.86 34.27
N ALA A 280 -17.32 8.91 33.90
CA ALA A 280 -16.87 8.73 32.52
C ALA A 280 -18.01 8.39 31.55
N LYS A 281 -19.08 7.74 32.03
CA LYS A 281 -20.32 7.47 31.27
C LYS A 281 -21.03 8.73 30.76
N ASP A 282 -20.81 9.88 31.42
CA ASP A 282 -21.46 11.16 31.12
C ASP A 282 -20.55 12.04 30.23
N VAL A 283 -19.39 11.52 29.80
CA VAL A 283 -18.45 12.18 28.88
C VAL A 283 -18.53 11.54 27.50
N ALA A 284 -18.76 12.36 26.48
CA ALA A 284 -18.70 11.97 25.07
C ALA A 284 -17.47 12.59 24.37
N LEU A 285 -17.09 12.03 23.22
CA LEU A 285 -16.18 12.70 22.31
C LEU A 285 -16.82 13.97 21.72
N ALA A 286 -16.01 14.88 21.17
CA ALA A 286 -16.38 16.24 20.74
C ALA A 286 -16.97 17.16 21.84
N MET A 287 -17.18 16.67 23.07
CA MET A 287 -17.70 17.45 24.18
C MET A 287 -16.74 18.62 24.51
N PRO A 288 -17.25 19.85 24.71
CA PRO A 288 -16.43 21.00 25.06
C PRO A 288 -15.89 20.87 26.49
N VAL A 289 -14.60 21.11 26.66
CA VAL A 289 -13.90 21.05 27.95
C VAL A 289 -13.07 22.31 28.11
N SER A 290 -13.18 22.96 29.28
CA SER A 290 -12.31 24.05 29.69
C SER A 290 -11.30 23.49 30.70
N VAL A 291 -10.01 23.50 30.33
CA VAL A 291 -8.90 23.05 31.19
C VAL A 291 -8.27 24.26 31.85
N ASP A 292 -8.34 24.36 33.17
CA ASP A 292 -7.61 25.37 33.94
C ASP A 292 -6.16 24.91 34.16
N THR A 293 -5.20 25.65 33.62
CA THR A 293 -3.77 25.36 33.78
C THR A 293 -3.13 26.19 34.88
N HIS A 294 -3.92 26.84 35.74
CA HIS A 294 -3.53 27.84 36.75
C HIS A 294 -2.93 29.15 36.17
N ASP A 295 -2.21 29.05 35.05
CA ASP A 295 -1.76 30.18 34.21
C ASP A 295 -2.86 30.68 33.24
N GLY A 296 -4.03 30.03 33.21
CA GLY A 296 -5.18 30.43 32.39
C GLY A 296 -6.11 29.29 32.00
N LEU A 297 -7.28 29.66 31.47
CA LEU A 297 -8.27 28.73 30.95
C LEU A 297 -7.95 28.37 29.48
N ILE A 298 -7.95 27.08 29.15
CA ILE A 298 -7.75 26.57 27.79
C ILE A 298 -8.98 25.77 27.36
N ASP A 299 -9.70 26.29 26.36
CA ASP A 299 -10.82 25.59 25.74
C ASP A 299 -10.32 24.51 24.75
N GLY A 300 -10.99 23.36 24.77
CA GLY A 300 -10.74 22.24 23.88
C GLY A 300 -11.94 21.31 23.74
N THR A 301 -11.79 20.27 22.94
CA THR A 301 -12.80 19.22 22.74
C THR A 301 -12.23 17.85 23.12
N VAL A 302 -13.09 16.95 23.58
CA VAL A 302 -12.69 15.57 23.87
C VAL A 302 -12.39 14.83 22.56
N THR A 303 -11.10 14.62 22.28
CA THR A 303 -10.64 13.95 21.04
C THR A 303 -10.63 12.43 21.14
N ARG A 304 -10.44 11.88 22.33
CA ARG A 304 -10.34 10.44 22.55
C ARG A 304 -10.64 10.07 24.00
N ILE A 305 -11.32 8.94 24.18
CA ILE A 305 -11.57 8.28 25.46
C ILE A 305 -10.92 6.91 25.37
N ASP A 306 -10.09 6.56 26.37
CA ASP A 306 -9.44 5.25 26.46
C ASP A 306 -10.45 4.25 27.06
N PRO A 307 -10.83 3.16 26.37
CA PRO A 307 -11.81 2.20 26.89
C PRO A 307 -11.29 1.40 28.11
N ALA A 308 -9.99 1.48 28.42
CA ALA A 308 -9.39 0.79 29.55
C ALA A 308 -9.39 1.67 30.81
N VAL A 309 -10.11 1.22 31.84
CA VAL A 309 -10.06 1.80 33.19
C VAL A 309 -8.70 1.48 33.83
N HIS A 310 -8.02 2.50 34.34
CA HIS A 310 -6.77 2.38 35.09
C HIS A 310 -6.97 3.06 36.44
N GLU A 311 -6.69 2.37 37.54
CA GLU A 311 -6.78 2.93 38.92
C GLU A 311 -8.15 3.57 39.24
N GLY A 312 -9.24 3.01 38.69
CA GLY A 312 -10.62 3.52 38.87
C GLY A 312 -10.95 4.76 38.03
N SER A 313 -10.06 5.18 37.13
CA SER A 313 -10.26 6.31 36.22
C SER A 313 -10.12 5.91 34.75
N VAL A 314 -10.91 6.59 33.91
CA VAL A 314 -10.86 6.54 32.45
C VAL A 314 -9.98 7.68 31.96
N ARG A 315 -9.03 7.37 31.07
CA ARG A 315 -8.13 8.36 30.49
C ARG A 315 -8.81 9.06 29.31
N ILE A 316 -8.85 10.38 29.33
CA ILE A 316 -9.48 11.19 28.29
C ILE A 316 -8.46 12.19 27.73
N GLU A 317 -8.33 12.26 26.41
CA GLU A 317 -7.40 13.15 25.71
C GLU A 317 -8.19 14.30 25.05
N VAL A 318 -7.91 15.53 25.48
CA VAL A 318 -8.59 16.76 25.04
C VAL A 318 -7.67 17.52 24.08
N GLY A 319 -8.18 17.79 22.87
CA GLY A 319 -7.50 18.59 21.86
C GLY A 319 -7.75 20.07 22.08
N SER A 320 -6.68 20.86 22.24
CA SER A 320 -6.82 22.32 22.41
C SER A 320 -7.16 23.01 21.09
N ALA A 321 -8.16 23.87 21.09
CA ALA A 321 -8.53 24.70 19.95
C ALA A 321 -7.77 26.06 20.00
N ARG A 322 -6.60 26.13 19.35
CA ARG A 322 -5.65 27.28 19.27
C ARG A 322 -4.92 27.60 20.60
N GLN A 323 -3.58 27.65 20.62
CA GLN A 323 -2.72 28.64 19.94
C GLN A 323 -3.02 30.14 20.23
N ALA A 324 -3.94 30.48 21.15
CA ALA A 324 -4.27 31.88 21.46
C ALA A 324 -3.30 32.56 22.45
N ALA A 325 -2.75 31.83 23.42
CA ALA A 325 -1.94 32.40 24.51
C ALA A 325 -0.58 32.96 24.06
N ALA A 326 0.13 32.26 23.16
CA ALA A 326 1.47 32.65 22.69
C ALA A 326 1.51 34.03 22.00
N ARG A 327 0.38 34.54 21.50
CA ARG A 327 0.27 35.89 20.93
C ARG A 327 0.00 37.01 21.94
N ARG A 328 -0.34 36.70 23.19
CA ARG A 328 -0.51 37.69 24.26
C ARG A 328 0.79 37.96 25.02
N ALA A 329 1.58 36.93 25.32
CA ALA A 329 2.91 37.09 25.93
C ALA A 329 3.87 37.93 25.06
N ALA A 330 3.79 37.80 23.73
CA ALA A 330 4.55 38.62 22.78
C ALA A 330 4.03 40.08 22.62
N ARG A 331 2.99 40.49 23.36
CA ARG A 331 2.42 41.85 23.33
C ARG A 331 2.50 42.59 24.68
N SER A 332 2.88 41.92 25.77
CA SER A 332 3.03 42.52 27.10
C SER A 332 4.45 43.01 27.43
N VAL A 333 5.44 42.75 26.56
CA VAL A 333 6.80 43.30 26.68
C VAL A 333 7.02 44.33 25.56
N GLY A 334 6.57 45.57 25.76
CA GLY A 334 6.61 46.58 24.68
C GLY A 334 6.03 47.97 24.97
N ARG A 335 6.19 48.51 26.19
CA ARG A 335 5.95 49.92 26.60
C ARG A 335 6.46 50.05 28.06
N GLY A 336 7.43 50.89 28.43
CA GLY A 336 8.37 51.77 27.71
C GLY A 336 9.63 51.94 28.57
N PRO A 337 10.32 53.10 28.65
CA PRO A 337 10.06 54.38 27.99
C PRO A 337 11.18 54.81 26.99
N HIS A 338 10.96 55.94 26.32
CA HIS A 338 11.92 56.60 25.43
C HIS A 338 13.16 57.13 26.19
N PRO A 339 14.37 57.02 25.62
CA PRO A 339 15.49 57.91 25.96
C PRO A 339 15.46 59.15 25.05
N ARG A 340 15.17 60.30 25.64
CA ARG A 340 15.77 61.58 25.26
C ARG A 340 16.53 62.12 26.48
N ASP A 341 17.38 63.10 26.23
CA ASP A 341 18.24 63.79 27.19
C ASP A 341 19.46 62.98 27.65
N ALA A 342 20.54 63.16 26.89
CA ALA A 342 21.90 62.91 27.37
C ALA A 342 22.33 64.06 28.30
N PRO A 343 23.32 63.79 29.16
CA PRO A 343 24.49 64.68 29.15
C PRO A 343 25.79 63.90 28.95
N ALA A 344 26.74 64.54 28.27
CA ALA A 344 28.06 63.99 28.02
C ALA A 344 28.98 64.10 29.25
N GLN A 345 29.92 63.17 29.39
CA GLN A 345 31.19 63.40 30.11
C GLN A 345 32.31 62.48 29.59
N ARG A 346 33.56 62.78 29.98
CA ARG A 346 34.77 62.62 29.16
C ARG A 346 35.56 61.31 29.40
N ALA A 347 36.54 61.11 28.50
CA ALA A 347 37.80 60.32 28.55
C ALA A 347 38.24 59.77 29.93
N VAL A 348 38.94 58.63 30.01
CA VAL A 348 40.34 58.31 29.63
C VAL A 348 40.44 56.76 29.67
N GLY A 349 41.22 55.97 28.93
CA GLY A 349 42.47 56.08 28.16
C GLY A 349 43.25 54.75 28.37
N GLY A 350 44.25 54.42 27.54
CA GLY A 350 45.15 53.27 27.80
C GLY A 350 45.19 52.16 26.73
N ALA A 351 46.11 52.30 25.78
CA ALA A 351 46.87 51.20 25.17
C ALA A 351 48.23 51.08 25.92
N PRO A 352 49.22 50.20 25.60
CA PRO A 352 49.40 49.39 24.38
C PRO A 352 50.05 47.97 24.57
N GLY A 353 50.38 47.31 23.44
CA GLY A 353 51.25 46.11 23.34
C GLY A 353 50.80 45.17 22.20
N ALA A 354 51.22 45.35 20.93
CA ALA A 354 52.50 44.94 20.32
C ALA A 354 52.71 43.40 20.32
N GLY A 355 52.97 42.70 19.21
CA GLY A 355 53.09 43.00 17.76
C GLY A 355 53.07 41.63 17.02
N ALA A 356 53.36 41.40 15.73
CA ALA A 356 53.71 42.12 14.51
C ALA A 356 53.91 41.04 13.39
N VAL A 357 54.03 41.44 12.11
CA VAL A 357 54.48 40.63 10.93
C VAL A 357 53.47 39.60 10.37
N ARG A 358 53.31 39.35 9.04
CA ARG A 358 53.48 40.18 7.81
C ARG A 358 52.52 39.71 6.70
N ARG A 359 52.06 40.67 5.89
CA ARG A 359 51.33 40.60 4.61
C ARG A 359 52.06 39.89 3.45
N HIS A 360 51.27 39.34 2.51
CA HIS A 360 51.21 39.63 1.06
C HIS A 360 49.94 38.93 0.50
N ASP A 361 49.33 39.26 -0.64
CA ASP A 361 48.94 40.54 -1.27
C ASP A 361 48.08 40.21 -2.53
N LEU A 362 47.01 40.99 -2.81
CA LEU A 362 46.42 41.25 -4.15
C LEU A 362 45.82 40.04 -4.96
N ALA A 363 44.77 40.14 -5.82
CA ALA A 363 43.85 41.22 -6.23
C ALA A 363 42.53 40.63 -6.85
N VAL A 364 41.60 41.53 -7.28
CA VAL A 364 40.20 41.35 -7.74
C VAL A 364 39.86 42.53 -8.70
N PRO A 365 38.93 42.53 -9.71
CA PRO A 365 37.80 41.63 -10.10
C PRO A 365 37.89 41.24 -11.64
N PRO A 366 36.86 41.30 -12.55
CA PRO A 366 35.42 40.93 -12.54
C PRO A 366 34.98 39.97 -13.71
N ARG A 367 33.66 39.69 -13.82
CA ARG A 367 32.95 38.98 -14.93
C ARG A 367 32.87 39.82 -16.24
N PRO A 368 32.49 39.22 -17.40
CA PRO A 368 31.11 39.42 -17.91
C PRO A 368 30.47 38.24 -18.72
N GLU A 369 29.28 38.49 -19.26
CA GLU A 369 28.34 37.63 -20.02
C GLU A 369 28.80 37.23 -21.45
N TRP A 370 28.03 36.38 -22.18
CA TRP A 370 27.60 36.60 -23.60
C TRP A 370 26.54 35.56 -24.08
N ARG A 371 26.04 35.70 -25.32
CA ARG A 371 24.68 35.33 -25.77
C ARG A 371 24.54 34.12 -26.74
N HIS A 372 23.28 33.72 -26.96
CA HIS A 372 22.75 32.83 -28.00
C HIS A 372 23.32 32.96 -29.44
N ARG A 373 23.29 31.84 -30.20
CA ARG A 373 22.67 31.82 -31.56
C ARG A 373 22.22 30.42 -32.04
N HIS A 374 21.36 30.39 -33.06
CA HIS A 374 20.65 29.23 -33.62
C HIS A 374 21.31 28.62 -34.88
N ALA A 375 21.03 27.33 -35.17
CA ALA A 375 20.61 26.75 -36.48
C ALA A 375 20.41 25.22 -36.28
N ARG A 376 19.29 24.53 -36.60
CA ARG A 376 18.42 24.36 -37.80
C ARG A 376 18.78 23.14 -38.69
N ALA A 377 17.73 22.45 -39.13
CA ALA A 377 17.67 21.30 -40.08
C ALA A 377 18.29 19.96 -39.61
N GLY A 378 17.77 18.78 -39.97
CA GLY A 378 16.52 18.39 -40.67
C GLY A 378 16.23 16.90 -40.37
N ALA A 379 14.98 16.49 -40.12
CA ALA A 379 13.95 16.13 -41.11
C ALA A 379 13.92 14.61 -41.47
N SER A 380 12.77 13.96 -41.18
CA SER A 380 12.33 12.61 -41.60
C SER A 380 13.13 11.39 -41.11
N GLY A 381 12.53 10.22 -40.84
CA GLY A 381 11.10 9.87 -40.79
C GLY A 381 10.81 8.48 -41.35
N ARG A 382 9.92 7.71 -40.68
CA ARG A 382 9.50 6.32 -40.97
C ARG A 382 10.60 5.28 -40.64
N GLY A 383 10.34 4.13 -40.03
CA GLY A 383 9.06 3.45 -39.74
C GLY A 383 9.05 2.05 -40.37
N VAL A 384 8.16 1.16 -39.89
CA VAL A 384 7.86 -0.20 -40.42
C VAL A 384 8.69 -1.37 -39.85
N ASP A 385 8.15 -1.92 -38.76
CA ASP A 385 7.92 -3.36 -38.51
C ASP A 385 8.05 -4.33 -39.71
N ARG A 386 8.75 -5.46 -39.52
CA ARG A 386 8.18 -6.82 -39.76
C ARG A 386 9.08 -8.01 -39.42
N SER A 387 8.62 -8.75 -38.41
CA SER A 387 8.50 -10.22 -38.33
C SER A 387 9.35 -11.18 -39.20
N ARG A 388 9.97 -12.15 -38.48
CA ARG A 388 10.05 -13.61 -38.78
C ARG A 388 10.84 -14.14 -39.99
N ARG A 389 11.85 -14.98 -39.68
CA ARG A 389 12.01 -16.45 -39.96
C ARG A 389 13.48 -16.83 -39.67
N ASN A 390 13.93 -18.05 -39.37
CA ASN A 390 13.43 -19.35 -38.91
C ASN A 390 14.43 -20.41 -39.45
N THR A 391 15.25 -21.02 -38.59
CA THR A 391 16.13 -22.18 -38.86
C THR A 391 16.48 -22.84 -37.51
N GLY A 392 16.47 -24.15 -37.28
CA GLY A 392 15.95 -25.26 -38.09
C GLY A 392 16.59 -26.62 -37.75
N TRP A 393 15.82 -27.54 -37.15
CA TRP A 393 15.99 -29.02 -37.20
C TRP A 393 17.22 -29.65 -36.47
N PRO A 394 17.31 -30.99 -36.22
CA PRO A 394 16.52 -32.09 -36.82
C PRO A 394 16.04 -33.30 -35.94
N ARG A 395 14.95 -33.96 -36.44
CA ARG A 395 14.63 -35.43 -36.45
C ARG A 395 14.56 -36.21 -35.10
N ARG A 396 13.81 -37.32 -34.93
CA ARG A 396 13.00 -38.26 -35.77
C ARG A 396 11.92 -38.90 -34.84
N TRP A 397 10.71 -39.26 -35.25
CA TRP A 397 10.33 -40.59 -35.81
C TRP A 397 8.90 -40.57 -36.42
N ARG A 398 8.57 -41.60 -37.23
CA ARG A 398 7.27 -41.84 -37.91
C ARG A 398 6.21 -42.35 -36.90
N SER A 399 4.89 -42.44 -37.15
CA SER A 399 4.06 -42.66 -38.37
C SER A 399 2.61 -42.20 -38.09
N GLY A 400 1.66 -42.05 -39.03
CA GLY A 400 1.69 -42.10 -40.50
C GLY A 400 0.27 -41.99 -41.10
N ASP A 401 0.18 -41.41 -42.30
CA ASP A 401 -0.80 -41.71 -43.37
C ASP A 401 -2.33 -41.35 -43.17
N PRO A 402 -3.14 -41.19 -44.25
CA PRO A 402 -3.32 -39.83 -44.83
C PRO A 402 -4.74 -39.49 -45.41
N VAL A 403 -4.85 -38.38 -46.17
CA VAL A 403 -5.89 -38.07 -47.21
C VAL A 403 -7.24 -37.58 -46.62
N ARG A 404 -8.02 -36.60 -47.17
CA ARG A 404 -8.20 -36.10 -48.55
C ARG A 404 -8.52 -34.59 -48.67
N HIS A 405 -8.37 -34.05 -49.87
CA HIS A 405 -8.66 -32.66 -50.30
C HIS A 405 -10.14 -32.35 -50.55
N GLN A 406 -10.50 -31.05 -50.45
CA GLN A 406 -11.03 -30.16 -51.52
C GLN A 406 -11.06 -28.71 -50.95
N ARG A 407 -10.53 -27.64 -51.59
CA ARG A 407 -10.90 -26.94 -52.86
C ARG A 407 -12.37 -26.47 -52.89
N LEU A 408 -12.75 -25.28 -53.36
CA LEU A 408 -12.08 -24.00 -53.69
C LEU A 408 -13.20 -22.97 -54.02
N GLY A 409 -12.97 -21.65 -53.89
CA GLY A 409 -13.87 -20.58 -54.37
C GLY A 409 -13.86 -19.37 -53.43
N GLN A 410 -13.10 -18.28 -53.66
CA GLN A 410 -13.09 -17.26 -54.74
C GLN A 410 -14.24 -16.24 -54.71
N ILE A 411 -13.85 -14.98 -54.40
CA ILE A 411 -14.23 -13.71 -55.08
C ILE A 411 -15.72 -13.26 -54.87
N GLN A 412 -16.10 -12.00 -54.58
CA GLN A 412 -15.57 -10.66 -54.91
C GLN A 412 -15.97 -9.60 -53.83
N PRO A 413 -15.38 -8.38 -53.81
CA PRO A 413 -15.75 -7.32 -52.86
C PRO A 413 -16.57 -6.17 -53.49
N HIS A 414 -17.38 -5.49 -52.69
CA HIS A 414 -17.92 -4.16 -53.03
C HIS A 414 -17.77 -3.17 -51.87
N SER A 415 -17.19 -2.02 -52.19
CA SER A 415 -17.25 -0.79 -51.40
C SER A 415 -18.52 -0.01 -51.77
N HIS A 416 -19.04 0.79 -50.83
CA HIS A 416 -19.46 2.17 -51.08
C HIS A 416 -19.63 2.93 -49.75
N SER A 417 -19.48 4.25 -49.83
CA SER A 417 -19.48 5.18 -48.71
C SER A 417 -20.87 5.75 -48.41
N MET A 418 -21.17 6.02 -47.13
CA MET A 418 -22.05 7.14 -46.78
C MET A 418 -21.84 7.64 -45.35
N ILE A 419 -21.71 8.96 -45.22
CA ILE A 419 -21.68 9.67 -43.94
C ILE A 419 -23.12 9.70 -43.37
N ARG A 420 -23.35 9.14 -42.18
CA ARG A 420 -24.57 9.42 -41.39
C ARG A 420 -24.29 9.55 -39.89
N ARG A 421 -24.43 10.81 -39.44
CA ARG A 421 -25.00 11.31 -38.18
C ARG A 421 -24.89 10.43 -36.91
N PHE A 422 -24.32 11.02 -35.86
CA PHE A 422 -24.47 10.59 -34.47
C PHE A 422 -25.96 10.43 -34.09
N PRO A 423 -26.36 9.28 -33.51
CA PRO A 423 -27.58 9.16 -32.72
C PRO A 423 -27.32 9.56 -31.26
N THR A 424 -28.29 10.26 -30.66
CA THR A 424 -28.37 10.47 -29.21
C THR A 424 -28.71 9.16 -28.46
N PRO A 425 -28.38 9.03 -27.16
CA PRO A 425 -28.47 7.76 -26.46
C PRO A 425 -29.91 7.40 -26.06
N GLN A 426 -30.43 6.29 -26.57
CA GLN A 426 -31.53 5.55 -25.96
C GLN A 426 -31.23 4.05 -25.94
N GLU A 427 -31.45 3.46 -24.76
CA GLU A 427 -31.79 2.06 -24.49
C GLU A 427 -31.08 0.98 -25.33
N HIS A 428 -29.83 0.67 -24.94
CA HIS A 428 -29.32 -0.68 -25.13
C HIS A 428 -29.91 -1.59 -24.04
N ALA A 429 -30.97 -2.32 -24.38
CA ALA A 429 -31.31 -3.57 -23.71
C ALA A 429 -30.17 -4.56 -23.95
N MET A 430 -29.17 -4.56 -23.07
CA MET A 430 -28.02 -5.46 -23.16
C MET A 430 -28.43 -6.87 -22.76
N THR A 431 -28.12 -7.85 -23.61
CA THR A 431 -28.14 -9.27 -23.27
C THR A 431 -27.34 -9.49 -21.98
N THR A 432 -28.01 -9.87 -20.90
CA THR A 432 -27.43 -9.87 -19.55
C THR A 432 -26.39 -10.96 -19.37
N ALA A 433 -25.11 -10.60 -19.55
CA ALA A 433 -24.03 -11.31 -18.89
C ALA A 433 -24.19 -11.13 -17.36
N ALA A 434 -24.09 -12.20 -16.59
CA ALA A 434 -24.34 -12.14 -15.15
C ALA A 434 -23.28 -11.29 -14.44
N SER A 435 -23.73 -10.21 -13.79
CA SER A 435 -22.91 -9.38 -12.91
C SER A 435 -22.51 -10.17 -11.66
N VAL A 436 -21.22 -10.12 -11.33
CA VAL A 436 -20.66 -10.71 -10.11
C VAL A 436 -20.72 -9.69 -8.97
N ILE A 437 -20.47 -8.41 -9.26
CA ILE A 437 -20.57 -7.32 -8.28
C ILE A 437 -21.42 -6.21 -8.89
N THR A 438 -22.40 -5.74 -8.13
CA THR A 438 -23.16 -4.53 -8.47
C THR A 438 -23.26 -3.62 -7.25
N LEU A 439 -22.72 -2.41 -7.37
CA LEU A 439 -22.81 -1.32 -6.39
C LEU A 439 -23.71 -0.22 -6.95
N SER A 440 -24.65 0.28 -6.14
CA SER A 440 -25.44 1.49 -6.46
C SER A 440 -25.43 2.46 -5.27
N ASP A 441 -25.12 3.73 -5.54
CA ASP A 441 -25.11 4.82 -4.55
C ASP A 441 -24.26 4.51 -3.30
N VAL A 442 -23.19 3.73 -3.45
CA VAL A 442 -22.42 3.24 -2.30
C VAL A 442 -21.61 4.37 -1.68
N ARG A 443 -21.93 4.67 -0.42
CA ARG A 443 -21.26 5.66 0.42
C ARG A 443 -20.56 4.98 1.58
N LYS A 444 -19.40 5.50 1.97
CA LYS A 444 -18.73 5.13 3.22
C LYS A 444 -18.28 6.38 3.94
N VAL A 445 -18.91 6.61 5.09
CA VAL A 445 -18.53 7.63 6.05
C VAL A 445 -17.91 6.92 7.24
N PHE A 446 -16.66 7.24 7.54
CA PHE A 446 -16.08 6.91 8.83
C PHE A 446 -16.46 8.02 9.81
N GLN A 447 -17.44 7.72 10.66
CA GLN A 447 -17.74 8.52 11.83
C GLN A 447 -16.71 8.13 12.90
N THR A 448 -15.68 8.95 13.02
CA THR A 448 -15.08 9.23 14.32
C THR A 448 -15.84 10.39 14.92
N ASP A 449 -16.09 10.35 16.23
CA ASP A 449 -17.06 11.22 16.89
C ASP A 449 -16.76 12.74 16.80
N GLU A 450 -15.56 13.16 16.38
CA GLU A 450 -15.22 14.55 16.06
C GLU A 450 -15.24 14.90 14.56
N VAL A 451 -15.13 13.91 13.66
CA VAL A 451 -14.96 14.14 12.21
C VAL A 451 -15.64 13.05 11.38
N GLU A 452 -16.60 13.44 10.55
CA GLU A 452 -17.15 12.61 9.48
C GLU A 452 -16.19 12.60 8.27
N THR A 453 -15.48 11.49 8.08
CA THR A 453 -14.62 11.31 6.89
C THR A 453 -15.37 10.54 5.81
N HIS A 454 -15.80 11.24 4.76
CA HIS A 454 -16.38 10.65 3.55
C HIS A 454 -15.31 9.97 2.71
N ALA A 455 -15.05 8.68 2.99
CA ALA A 455 -14.05 7.88 2.28
C ALA A 455 -14.53 7.41 0.90
N LEU A 456 -15.85 7.23 0.72
CA LEU A 456 -16.50 6.96 -0.57
C LEU A 456 -17.81 7.74 -0.66
N SER A 457 -18.06 8.34 -1.83
CA SER A 457 -19.28 9.08 -2.13
C SER A 457 -19.83 8.59 -3.47
N ASP A 458 -21.09 8.14 -3.47
CA ASP A 458 -21.88 7.78 -4.67
C ASP A 458 -21.17 6.87 -5.67
N VAL A 459 -20.63 5.76 -5.17
CA VAL A 459 -19.95 4.77 -6.01
C VAL A 459 -20.99 3.86 -6.67
N HIS A 460 -21.06 3.94 -8.01
CA HIS A 460 -21.75 2.98 -8.86
C HIS A 460 -20.70 2.14 -9.60
N LEU A 461 -20.84 0.82 -9.57
CA LEU A 461 -19.88 -0.10 -10.18
C LEU A 461 -20.56 -1.43 -10.53
N ASP A 462 -20.44 -1.85 -11.79
CA ASP A 462 -20.84 -3.16 -12.29
C ASP A 462 -19.56 -3.92 -12.69
N ILE A 463 -19.36 -5.13 -12.16
CA ILE A 463 -18.27 -6.03 -12.59
C ILE A 463 -18.91 -7.35 -13.02
N ARG A 464 -18.70 -7.73 -14.27
CA ARG A 464 -19.30 -8.92 -14.88
C ARG A 464 -18.38 -10.12 -14.80
N LYS A 465 -18.97 -11.31 -14.87
CA LYS A 465 -18.21 -12.56 -14.78
C LYS A 465 -17.14 -12.64 -15.87
N GLY A 466 -15.90 -12.85 -15.44
CA GLY A 466 -14.74 -12.97 -16.32
C GLY A 466 -14.12 -11.64 -16.76
N GLU A 467 -14.56 -10.48 -16.25
CA GLU A 467 -13.86 -9.21 -16.48
C GLU A 467 -12.56 -9.11 -15.67
N PHE A 468 -11.59 -8.35 -16.20
CA PHE A 468 -10.42 -7.87 -15.45
C PHE A 468 -10.58 -6.35 -15.31
N VAL A 469 -10.83 -5.88 -14.09
CA VAL A 469 -11.01 -4.47 -13.76
C VAL A 469 -9.81 -3.99 -12.95
N CYS A 470 -9.28 -2.80 -13.27
CA CYS A 470 -8.24 -2.16 -12.46
C CYS A 470 -8.71 -0.83 -11.87
N ILE A 471 -8.57 -0.69 -10.55
CA ILE A 471 -8.90 0.52 -9.79
C ILE A 471 -7.59 1.25 -9.48
N THR A 472 -7.44 2.45 -10.03
CA THR A 472 -6.27 3.31 -9.82
C THR A 472 -6.69 4.66 -9.23
N GLY A 473 -5.74 5.42 -8.69
CA GLY A 473 -5.99 6.75 -8.12
C GLY A 473 -4.97 7.15 -7.05
N PRO A 474 -4.95 8.43 -6.62
CA PRO A 474 -4.00 8.93 -5.63
C PRO A 474 -4.17 8.27 -4.25
N SER A 475 -3.18 8.44 -3.37
CA SER A 475 -3.29 8.01 -1.97
C SER A 475 -4.42 8.77 -1.27
N GLY A 476 -5.22 8.07 -0.46
CA GLY A 476 -6.36 8.65 0.26
C GLY A 476 -7.70 8.65 -0.50
N CYS A 477 -7.76 8.35 -1.80
CA CYS A 477 -9.02 8.35 -2.57
C CYS A 477 -9.94 7.12 -2.34
N GLY A 478 -9.86 6.47 -1.17
CA GLY A 478 -10.78 5.38 -0.80
C GLY A 478 -10.54 4.01 -1.44
N LYS A 479 -9.47 3.77 -2.23
CA LYS A 479 -9.24 2.47 -2.93
C LYS A 479 -9.32 1.25 -2.01
N THR A 480 -8.57 1.26 -0.90
CA THR A 480 -8.55 0.18 0.09
C THR A 480 -9.89 0.06 0.83
N THR A 481 -10.60 1.16 1.05
CA THR A 481 -11.96 1.19 1.61
C THR A 481 -12.96 0.51 0.68
N LEU A 482 -12.92 0.84 -0.62
CA LEU A 482 -13.74 0.21 -1.65
C LEU A 482 -13.45 -1.28 -1.74
N LEU A 483 -12.17 -1.67 -1.83
CA LEU A 483 -11.78 -3.08 -1.86
C LEU A 483 -12.20 -3.84 -0.59
N SER A 484 -12.20 -3.19 0.57
CA SER A 484 -12.68 -3.77 1.83
C SER A 484 -14.19 -3.99 1.85
N ILE A 485 -14.96 -3.10 1.21
CA ILE A 485 -16.41 -3.24 1.04
C ILE A 485 -16.73 -4.34 0.02
N LEU A 486 -16.12 -4.30 -1.17
CA LEU A 486 -16.20 -5.36 -2.18
C LEU A 486 -15.88 -6.73 -1.56
N GLY A 487 -14.84 -6.77 -0.73
CA GLY A 487 -14.39 -7.94 0.00
C GLY A 487 -15.27 -8.44 1.15
N LEU A 488 -16.37 -7.76 1.48
CA LEU A 488 -17.19 -8.05 2.69
C LEU A 488 -16.36 -8.03 3.99
N LEU A 489 -15.25 -7.30 4.03
CA LEU A 489 -14.49 -7.02 5.26
C LEU A 489 -15.17 -5.88 6.04
N ASP A 490 -15.61 -4.84 5.31
CA ASP A 490 -16.39 -3.72 5.85
C ASP A 490 -17.82 -3.71 5.25
N ALA A 491 -18.71 -2.90 5.82
CA ALA A 491 -20.04 -2.59 5.26
C ALA A 491 -20.08 -1.14 4.73
N PRO A 492 -20.86 -0.87 3.67
CA PRO A 492 -21.15 0.51 3.27
C PRO A 492 -22.00 1.22 4.34
N SER A 493 -21.91 2.55 4.43
CA SER A 493 -22.76 3.37 5.29
C SER A 493 -24.14 3.63 4.67
N ALA A 494 -24.21 3.68 3.33
CA ALA A 494 -25.43 3.78 2.55
C ALA A 494 -25.21 3.23 1.13
N GLY A 495 -26.30 3.05 0.37
CA GLY A 495 -26.31 2.42 -0.95
C GLY A 495 -26.59 0.91 -0.90
N SER A 496 -26.62 0.26 -2.06
CA SER A 496 -26.79 -1.19 -2.20
C SER A 496 -25.52 -1.85 -2.74
N TYR A 497 -25.26 -3.08 -2.27
CA TYR A 497 -24.24 -3.97 -2.81
C TYR A 497 -24.85 -5.37 -2.96
N GLU A 498 -24.77 -5.91 -4.17
CA GLU A 498 -25.08 -7.29 -4.51
C GLU A 498 -23.84 -8.04 -5.00
N LEU A 499 -23.64 -9.27 -4.51
CA LEU A 499 -22.57 -10.19 -4.91
C LEU A 499 -23.20 -11.47 -5.46
N ASN A 500 -23.00 -11.78 -6.74
CA ASN A 500 -23.67 -12.87 -7.46
C ASN A 500 -25.22 -12.87 -7.29
N GLY A 501 -25.84 -11.69 -7.30
CA GLY A 501 -27.28 -11.52 -7.08
C GLY A 501 -27.75 -11.71 -5.63
N HIS A 502 -26.83 -11.86 -4.67
CA HIS A 502 -27.15 -11.83 -3.25
C HIS A 502 -26.91 -10.42 -2.69
N ALA A 503 -27.97 -9.74 -2.25
CA ALA A 503 -27.86 -8.49 -1.50
C ALA A 503 -27.12 -8.72 -0.17
N VAL A 504 -25.99 -8.04 0.03
CA VAL A 504 -25.11 -8.30 1.18
C VAL A 504 -25.31 -7.35 2.36
N ALA A 505 -26.01 -6.23 2.15
CA ALA A 505 -26.15 -5.16 3.15
C ALA A 505 -26.86 -5.59 4.44
N THR A 506 -27.78 -6.57 4.35
CA THR A 506 -28.56 -7.09 5.49
C THR A 506 -27.96 -8.34 6.14
N LEU A 507 -26.83 -8.85 5.63
CA LEU A 507 -26.23 -10.10 6.10
C LEU A 507 -25.48 -9.91 7.44
N GLY A 508 -25.82 -10.73 8.43
CA GLY A 508 -25.11 -10.76 9.70
C GLY A 508 -23.65 -11.23 9.56
N LEU A 509 -22.80 -10.87 10.52
CA LEU A 509 -21.33 -11.15 10.50
C LEU A 509 -20.98 -12.60 10.10
N ARG A 510 -21.70 -13.60 10.63
CA ARG A 510 -21.48 -15.03 10.29
C ARG A 510 -21.87 -15.38 8.85
N GLN A 511 -22.92 -14.77 8.31
CA GLN A 511 -23.34 -14.98 6.91
C GLN A 511 -22.35 -14.32 5.95
N ARG A 512 -21.95 -13.06 6.23
CA ARG A 512 -20.88 -12.37 5.49
C ARG A 512 -19.57 -13.17 5.47
N ALA A 513 -19.15 -13.73 6.60
CA ALA A 513 -17.93 -14.54 6.66
C ALA A 513 -18.01 -15.82 5.79
N ARG A 514 -19.18 -16.49 5.76
CA ARG A 514 -19.42 -17.65 4.88
C ARG A 514 -19.42 -17.27 3.41
N LEU A 515 -20.17 -16.22 3.04
CA LEU A 515 -20.25 -15.74 1.66
C LEU A 515 -18.87 -15.27 1.14
N ARG A 516 -18.13 -14.52 1.97
CA ARG A 516 -16.74 -14.12 1.69
C ARG A 516 -15.81 -15.31 1.45
N ASN A 517 -15.89 -16.35 2.30
CA ASN A 517 -15.09 -17.56 2.13
C ASN A 517 -15.49 -18.36 0.87
N ALA A 518 -16.76 -18.32 0.46
CA ALA A 518 -17.26 -19.00 -0.73
C ALA A 518 -16.86 -18.27 -2.04
N GLU A 519 -17.17 -16.98 -2.13
CA GLU A 519 -17.22 -16.23 -3.39
C GLU A 519 -15.99 -15.36 -3.67
N ILE A 520 -15.16 -15.07 -2.66
CA ILE A 520 -14.10 -14.04 -2.75
C ILE A 520 -12.72 -14.63 -2.44
N GLY A 521 -11.80 -14.55 -3.40
CA GLY A 521 -10.38 -14.84 -3.19
C GLY A 521 -9.59 -13.55 -2.99
N PHE A 522 -8.85 -13.43 -1.88
CA PHE A 522 -8.01 -12.25 -1.61
C PHE A 522 -6.54 -12.50 -1.92
N ILE A 523 -5.94 -11.56 -2.65
CA ILE A 523 -4.51 -11.44 -2.88
C ILE A 523 -4.09 -10.09 -2.29
N PHE A 524 -3.19 -10.12 -1.30
CA PHE A 524 -2.77 -8.93 -0.57
C PHE A 524 -1.36 -8.49 -0.99
N GLN A 525 -1.02 -7.23 -0.72
CA GLN A 525 0.31 -6.67 -0.96
C GLN A 525 1.38 -7.40 -0.12
N ALA A 526 1.09 -7.62 1.17
CA ALA A 526 1.84 -8.54 2.02
C ALA A 526 1.26 -9.95 1.87
N PHE A 527 2.11 -10.96 1.67
CA PHE A 527 1.67 -12.32 1.30
C PHE A 527 0.74 -12.98 2.33
N ASN A 528 0.79 -12.51 3.60
CA ASN A 528 -0.07 -12.92 4.71
C ASN A 528 -0.13 -14.44 4.90
N LEU A 529 0.97 -15.15 4.60
CA LEU A 529 1.11 -16.59 4.86
C LEU A 529 1.43 -16.82 6.35
N ILE A 530 0.86 -17.87 6.94
CA ILE A 530 1.14 -18.25 8.33
C ILE A 530 2.47 -19.01 8.34
N GLY A 531 3.45 -18.47 9.07
CA GLY A 531 4.85 -18.96 9.04
C GLY A 531 5.02 -20.40 9.54
N ASP A 532 4.23 -20.81 10.53
CA ASP A 532 4.27 -22.14 11.15
C ASP A 532 3.49 -23.21 10.37
N LEU A 533 2.81 -22.82 9.28
CA LEU A 533 2.11 -23.74 8.38
C LEU A 533 2.91 -23.95 7.10
N THR A 534 2.87 -25.17 6.56
CA THR A 534 3.43 -25.47 5.23
C THR A 534 2.63 -24.77 4.12
N VAL A 535 3.15 -24.84 2.87
CA VAL A 535 2.44 -24.39 1.67
C VAL A 535 1.12 -25.15 1.46
N GLU A 536 1.11 -26.47 1.68
CA GLU A 536 -0.10 -27.31 1.59
C GLU A 536 -1.16 -26.82 2.60
N GLU A 537 -0.79 -26.59 3.85
CA GLU A 537 -1.70 -26.14 4.92
C GLU A 537 -2.17 -24.68 4.76
N ASN A 538 -1.30 -23.77 4.32
CA ASN A 538 -1.66 -22.39 4.01
C ASN A 538 -2.73 -22.31 2.90
N VAL A 539 -2.64 -23.19 1.89
CA VAL A 539 -3.61 -23.27 0.79
C VAL A 539 -4.83 -24.11 1.19
N GLU A 540 -4.72 -25.08 2.09
CA GLU A 540 -5.88 -25.82 2.62
C GLU A 540 -6.78 -24.94 3.51
N LEU A 541 -6.20 -23.98 4.23
CA LEU A 541 -6.86 -23.21 5.29
C LEU A 541 -8.26 -22.67 4.91
N PRO A 542 -8.51 -22.02 3.74
CA PRO A 542 -9.84 -21.53 3.37
C PRO A 542 -10.88 -22.65 3.25
N LEU A 543 -10.48 -23.86 2.83
CA LEU A 543 -11.38 -25.01 2.70
C LEU A 543 -11.75 -25.62 4.06
N THR A 544 -10.96 -25.39 5.12
CA THR A 544 -11.28 -25.92 6.46
C THR A 544 -12.52 -25.26 7.07
N TYR A 545 -12.83 -24.02 6.66
CA TYR A 545 -14.03 -23.28 7.06
C TYR A 545 -15.28 -23.63 6.23
N ARG A 546 -15.17 -24.47 5.20
CA ARG A 546 -16.29 -24.90 4.35
C ARG A 546 -16.88 -26.23 4.85
N SER A 547 -18.18 -26.22 5.14
CA SER A 547 -18.93 -27.44 5.47
C SER A 547 -19.00 -28.39 4.28
N GLY A 548 -18.82 -29.69 4.51
CA GLY A 548 -19.04 -30.75 3.52
C GLY A 548 -17.83 -31.14 2.66
N ILE A 549 -16.66 -30.50 2.82
CA ILE A 549 -15.44 -30.87 2.06
C ILE A 549 -14.56 -31.82 2.88
N GLY A 550 -14.54 -33.11 2.49
CA GLY A 550 -13.71 -34.13 3.12
C GLY A 550 -12.21 -33.97 2.84
N ARG A 551 -11.35 -34.52 3.72
CA ARG A 551 -9.88 -34.35 3.67
C ARG A 551 -9.25 -34.71 2.31
N ALA A 552 -9.71 -35.79 1.67
CA ALA A 552 -9.21 -36.20 0.36
C ALA A 552 -9.51 -35.16 -0.73
N GLU A 553 -10.73 -34.59 -0.71
CA GLU A 553 -11.16 -33.55 -1.65
C GLU A 553 -10.43 -32.22 -1.41
N ARG A 554 -10.21 -31.83 -0.15
CA ARG A 554 -9.40 -30.64 0.16
C ARG A 554 -7.99 -30.78 -0.40
N ARG A 555 -7.35 -31.93 -0.17
CA ARG A 555 -6.01 -32.22 -0.70
C ARG A 555 -5.94 -32.17 -2.21
N ARG A 556 -6.94 -32.72 -2.92
CA ARG A 556 -7.05 -32.63 -4.38
C ARG A 556 -7.10 -31.17 -4.85
N ARG A 557 -7.97 -30.34 -4.28
CA ARG A 557 -8.10 -28.91 -4.63
C ARG A 557 -6.84 -28.11 -4.33
N VAL A 558 -6.16 -28.40 -3.21
CA VAL A 558 -4.88 -27.77 -2.86
C VAL A 558 -3.81 -28.10 -3.89
N GLN A 559 -3.72 -29.36 -4.33
CA GLN A 559 -2.83 -29.80 -5.39
C GLN A 559 -3.12 -29.06 -6.71
N GLU A 560 -4.38 -29.08 -7.16
CA GLU A 560 -4.81 -28.40 -8.40
C GLU A 560 -4.51 -26.89 -8.37
N ALA A 561 -4.77 -26.21 -7.25
CA ALA A 561 -4.48 -24.78 -7.09
C ALA A 561 -2.97 -24.48 -7.10
N LEU A 562 -2.15 -25.34 -6.49
CA LEU A 562 -0.69 -25.20 -6.48
C LEU A 562 -0.06 -25.54 -7.84
N GLU A 563 -0.65 -26.44 -8.62
CA GLU A 563 -0.25 -26.72 -10.00
C GLU A 563 -0.52 -25.49 -10.90
N GLN A 564 -1.69 -24.87 -10.78
CA GLN A 564 -2.05 -23.68 -11.58
C GLN A 564 -1.09 -22.49 -11.41
N VAL A 565 -0.42 -22.36 -10.27
CA VAL A 565 0.57 -21.29 -10.00
C VAL A 565 2.05 -21.74 -10.14
N GLY A 566 2.28 -23.02 -10.44
CA GLY A 566 3.63 -23.62 -10.58
C GLY A 566 4.34 -23.98 -9.26
N MET A 567 3.61 -24.08 -8.14
CA MET A 567 4.15 -24.31 -6.79
C MET A 567 3.94 -25.72 -6.23
N ALA A 568 3.35 -26.65 -7.00
CA ALA A 568 3.11 -28.04 -6.59
C ALA A 568 4.36 -28.77 -6.05
N HIS A 569 5.55 -28.47 -6.57
CA HIS A 569 6.82 -29.04 -6.10
C HIS A 569 7.28 -28.54 -4.71
N ARG A 570 6.55 -27.61 -4.08
CA ARG A 570 6.90 -26.98 -2.78
C ARG A 570 5.91 -27.22 -1.65
N LEU A 571 4.89 -28.08 -1.81
CA LEU A 571 3.84 -28.40 -0.81
C LEU A 571 4.29 -28.41 0.66
N ARG A 572 5.41 -29.10 0.96
CA ARG A 572 5.92 -29.29 2.33
C ARG A 572 6.88 -28.21 2.84
N HIS A 573 7.11 -27.14 2.08
CA HIS A 573 7.97 -26.04 2.51
C HIS A 573 7.19 -25.07 3.40
N TYR A 574 7.89 -24.35 4.27
CA TYR A 574 7.36 -23.24 5.05
C TYR A 574 7.57 -21.91 4.31
N PRO A 575 6.74 -20.87 4.53
CA PRO A 575 6.88 -19.57 3.87
C PRO A 575 8.28 -18.95 3.96
N ALA A 576 8.97 -19.10 5.10
CA ALA A 576 10.34 -18.62 5.30
C ALA A 576 11.39 -19.26 4.37
N GLN A 577 11.07 -20.38 3.72
CA GLN A 577 11.93 -21.10 2.77
C GLN A 577 11.67 -20.71 1.29
N LEU A 578 10.79 -19.75 1.05
CA LEU A 578 10.35 -19.32 -0.28
C LEU A 578 10.77 -17.87 -0.57
N SER A 579 11.12 -17.58 -1.83
CA SER A 579 11.31 -16.18 -2.27
C SER A 579 10.00 -15.41 -2.26
N GLY A 580 10.04 -14.06 -2.21
CA GLY A 580 8.82 -13.24 -2.21
C GLY A 580 7.87 -13.55 -3.37
N GLY A 581 8.41 -13.73 -4.59
CA GLY A 581 7.60 -14.13 -5.75
C GLY A 581 6.98 -15.53 -5.63
N GLN A 582 7.64 -16.46 -4.95
CA GLN A 582 7.09 -17.78 -4.62
C GLN A 582 6.01 -17.70 -3.53
N GLN A 583 6.23 -16.88 -2.49
CA GLN A 583 5.22 -16.63 -1.44
C GLN A 583 3.97 -15.99 -2.04
N GLN A 584 4.10 -15.04 -2.98
CA GLN A 584 2.93 -14.45 -3.64
C GLN A 584 2.20 -15.45 -4.55
N ARG A 585 2.90 -16.35 -5.24
CA ARG A 585 2.25 -17.47 -5.97
C ARG A 585 1.44 -18.38 -5.03
N VAL A 586 1.95 -18.67 -3.84
CA VAL A 586 1.22 -19.44 -2.81
C VAL A 586 0.01 -18.66 -2.29
N ALA A 587 0.12 -17.35 -2.08
CA ALA A 587 -1.02 -16.50 -1.72
C ALA A 587 -2.10 -16.48 -2.82
N VAL A 588 -1.71 -16.45 -4.10
CA VAL A 588 -2.63 -16.59 -5.25
C VAL A 588 -3.28 -17.98 -5.27
N ALA A 589 -2.53 -19.06 -5.03
CA ALA A 589 -3.12 -20.41 -4.92
C ALA A 589 -4.15 -20.51 -3.77
N ARG A 590 -3.86 -19.91 -2.61
CA ARG A 590 -4.79 -19.82 -1.49
C ARG A 590 -6.06 -19.03 -1.82
N ALA A 591 -5.97 -17.99 -2.66
CA ALA A 591 -7.13 -17.27 -3.16
C ALA A 591 -7.96 -18.14 -4.13
N LEU A 592 -7.30 -18.90 -5.01
CA LEU A 592 -7.92 -19.74 -6.03
C LEU A 592 -8.55 -21.04 -5.52
N VAL A 593 -8.02 -21.62 -4.44
CA VAL A 593 -8.40 -22.97 -3.96
C VAL A 593 -9.90 -23.15 -3.71
N GLY A 594 -10.57 -22.05 -3.35
CA GLY A 594 -12.02 -21.99 -3.11
C GLY A 594 -12.88 -21.95 -4.37
N GLN A 595 -12.28 -21.80 -5.56
CA GLN A 595 -12.97 -21.48 -6.81
C GLN A 595 -13.90 -20.25 -6.66
N PRO A 596 -13.37 -19.10 -6.19
CA PRO A 596 -14.17 -17.90 -5.96
C PRO A 596 -14.73 -17.33 -7.28
N ALA A 597 -15.84 -16.60 -7.19
CA ALA A 597 -16.41 -15.87 -8.32
C ALA A 597 -15.59 -14.64 -8.72
N ILE A 598 -14.86 -14.05 -7.76
CA ILE A 598 -13.95 -12.92 -8.00
C ILE A 598 -12.65 -13.03 -7.19
N LEU A 599 -11.54 -12.64 -7.83
CA LEU A 599 -10.26 -12.40 -7.19
C LEU A 599 -10.09 -10.90 -6.93
N LEU A 600 -9.96 -10.51 -5.67
CA LEU A 600 -9.64 -9.16 -5.24
C LEU A 600 -8.14 -9.06 -4.94
N ALA A 601 -7.42 -8.21 -5.68
CA ALA A 601 -5.98 -8.06 -5.55
C ALA A 601 -5.59 -6.64 -5.10
N ASP A 602 -5.10 -6.49 -3.88
CA ASP A 602 -4.60 -5.22 -3.33
C ASP A 602 -3.08 -5.13 -3.55
N GLU A 603 -2.65 -4.27 -4.47
CA GLU A 603 -1.24 -4.06 -4.86
C GLU A 603 -0.40 -5.36 -4.92
N PRO A 604 -0.78 -6.37 -5.74
CA PRO A 604 -0.22 -7.72 -5.69
C PRO A 604 1.28 -7.80 -6.03
N THR A 605 1.89 -6.71 -6.50
CA THR A 605 3.32 -6.59 -6.79
C THR A 605 4.08 -5.69 -5.83
N GLY A 606 3.42 -5.04 -4.85
CA GLY A 606 4.00 -3.95 -4.06
C GLY A 606 5.17 -4.34 -3.15
N ASN A 607 5.34 -5.64 -2.86
CA ASN A 607 6.47 -6.19 -2.09
C ASN A 607 7.41 -7.07 -2.94
N LEU A 608 7.39 -6.93 -4.27
CA LEU A 608 8.19 -7.71 -5.21
C LEU A 608 9.16 -6.84 -6.02
N ASP A 609 10.32 -7.40 -6.38
CA ASP A 609 11.13 -6.84 -7.46
C ASP A 609 10.38 -6.90 -8.81
N SER A 610 10.80 -6.08 -9.78
CA SER A 610 10.13 -5.98 -11.07
C SER A 610 9.98 -7.32 -11.81
N ARG A 611 11.01 -8.18 -11.77
CA ARG A 611 10.99 -9.48 -12.48
C ARG A 611 10.01 -10.45 -11.85
N ASN A 612 9.93 -10.50 -10.51
CA ASN A 612 8.94 -11.30 -9.82
C ASN A 612 7.53 -10.70 -9.93
N GLY A 613 7.40 -9.37 -9.95
CA GLY A 613 6.14 -8.66 -10.20
C GLY A 613 5.55 -8.98 -11.58
N ASP A 614 6.33 -8.84 -12.65
CA ASP A 614 5.94 -9.20 -14.02
C ASP A 614 5.45 -10.66 -14.10
N ALA A 615 6.14 -11.58 -13.40
CA ALA A 615 5.77 -13.00 -13.39
C ALA A 615 4.48 -13.32 -12.61
N VAL A 616 4.11 -12.50 -11.61
CA VAL A 616 2.81 -12.58 -10.93
C VAL A 616 1.71 -11.95 -11.78
N MET A 617 1.99 -10.85 -12.48
CA MET A 617 1.02 -10.23 -13.40
C MET A 617 0.71 -11.10 -14.62
N GLN A 618 1.70 -11.82 -15.16
CA GLN A 618 1.48 -12.85 -16.17
C GLN A 618 0.55 -13.96 -15.65
N LEU A 619 0.76 -14.45 -14.43
CA LEU A 619 -0.11 -15.45 -13.81
C LEU A 619 -1.55 -14.95 -13.67
N LEU A 620 -1.77 -13.72 -13.20
CA LEU A 620 -3.12 -13.13 -13.13
C LEU A 620 -3.76 -13.00 -14.52
N THR A 621 -3.00 -12.59 -15.53
CA THR A 621 -3.47 -12.51 -16.92
C THR A 621 -3.86 -13.89 -17.48
N GLU A 622 -3.11 -14.94 -17.14
CA GLU A 622 -3.43 -16.31 -17.53
C GLU A 622 -4.68 -16.86 -16.82
N LEU A 623 -4.90 -16.50 -15.55
CA LEU A 623 -6.10 -16.88 -14.80
C LEU A 623 -7.35 -16.17 -15.36
N HIS A 624 -7.25 -14.87 -15.66
CA HIS A 624 -8.31 -14.13 -16.36
C HIS A 624 -8.64 -14.76 -17.72
N ARG A 625 -7.64 -15.13 -18.53
CA ARG A 625 -7.85 -15.85 -19.81
C ARG A 625 -8.50 -17.23 -19.66
N LYS A 626 -8.44 -17.84 -18.47
CA LYS A 626 -9.16 -19.09 -18.13
C LYS A 626 -10.58 -18.84 -17.62
N GLY A 627 -11.04 -17.58 -17.55
CA GLY A 627 -12.38 -17.17 -17.17
C GLY A 627 -12.52 -16.64 -15.73
N SER A 628 -11.43 -16.43 -15.00
CA SER A 628 -11.49 -15.81 -13.66
C SER A 628 -11.83 -14.32 -13.74
N THR A 629 -12.79 -13.86 -12.94
CA THR A 629 -13.05 -12.44 -12.71
C THR A 629 -11.98 -11.88 -11.78
N ILE A 630 -11.36 -10.75 -12.12
CA ILE A 630 -10.28 -10.13 -11.33
C ILE A 630 -10.57 -8.63 -11.16
N CYS A 631 -10.51 -8.14 -9.91
CA CYS A 631 -10.50 -6.72 -9.59
C CYS A 631 -9.19 -6.39 -8.85
N MET A 632 -8.33 -5.58 -9.47
CA MET A 632 -7.01 -5.23 -8.96
C MET A 632 -6.90 -3.75 -8.61
N VAL A 633 -6.39 -3.44 -7.43
CA VAL A 633 -5.91 -2.11 -7.04
C VAL A 633 -4.41 -2.01 -7.31
N THR A 634 -3.97 -0.94 -7.99
CA THR A 634 -2.54 -0.64 -8.15
C THR A 634 -2.30 0.86 -8.31
N HIS A 635 -1.09 1.30 -7.96
CA HIS A 635 -0.55 2.62 -8.30
C HIS A 635 0.44 2.57 -9.48
N ASP A 636 0.83 1.39 -9.97
CA ASP A 636 1.74 1.24 -11.11
C ASP A 636 0.96 1.26 -12.43
N ALA A 637 1.12 2.35 -13.19
CA ALA A 637 0.49 2.55 -14.49
C ALA A 637 0.81 1.43 -15.51
N ARG A 638 1.95 0.74 -15.38
CA ARG A 638 2.35 -0.37 -16.26
C ARG A 638 1.45 -1.59 -16.10
N TYR A 639 1.01 -1.85 -14.87
CA TYR A 639 0.12 -2.97 -14.54
C TYR A 639 -1.36 -2.58 -14.67
N ALA A 640 -1.70 -1.31 -14.47
CA ALA A 640 -3.03 -0.79 -14.75
C ALA A 640 -3.43 -0.98 -16.23
N ALA A 641 -2.49 -0.82 -17.16
CA ALA A 641 -2.69 -1.02 -18.60
C ALA A 641 -2.76 -2.51 -19.06
N LEU A 642 -2.80 -3.47 -18.12
CA LEU A 642 -3.02 -4.90 -18.42
C LEU A 642 -4.49 -5.34 -18.25
N ALA A 643 -5.32 -4.48 -17.64
CA ALA A 643 -6.77 -4.57 -17.62
C ALA A 643 -7.35 -3.67 -18.72
#